data_AF-E8NHH1-F1
#
_entry.id   AF-E8NHH1-F1
#
_cell.length_a   1.000
_cell.length_b   1.000
_cell.length_c   1.000
_cell.angle_alpha   90.00
_cell.angle_beta   90.00
_cell.angle_gamma   90.00
#
_symmetry.space_group_name_H-M   'P 1'
#
loop_
_entity.id
_entity.type
_entity.pdbx_description
1 polymer ?
#
loop_
_entity_poly.entity_id
_entity_poly.type
_entity_poly.pdbx_seq_one_letter_code
_entity_poly.pdbx_strand_id
1 'polypeptide(L)'
;LADQAKPDCAVLRVAEEAAAARVQELVDEDASAEEEAAQARAAVLKRYPMCARDVTEAVGKDAMFASLAARHAGLLSDPAANREPLADVEDLMRQRGVEVETGRRQQRRRRPANPPRLLDMNDVALESGELDDYHSRRHRHRRVRILDVQEVPTDIAGEVHEQQDEAKLPPRSRHAAALRHSDPYYQELVALRASLVREDEAVNADSIRCVEEQMKDRVAQLNSDAARARAAEMRAEAALEARYPFLGPTMAGEMLAAARVEDDAVFVGLATEHASLKATPTTPRQVLACVEQGMRARASELVAEQARDEEALRERLPFVGALPGGVTLRELDMANDPDVKPLLAQLEELVKDHPAAAKGPEAWRLKKAIGELARRAAEDEAERTRHGLVDAEGVHERFPFLPEEPVPGVSLAEAGVMDDPEFRTLANALVGLRRDASAEETAKVVYQHSVAEVAMRLASAKLRATEEAQAHYPFLSKRVAGVPLSELPLAQDELFQALVAQRAPLVGSPRTNAARLHAVEARAQDRARELADAKSKLDGLRNAADDEVRARNPFLPHSDVRGVPLRELGLSRDPEYARLMDRRLKLKERPVENAAELTAVEARLKERATEVAEAKLVAETELRAKYPTVATAPGAAMLSSLELTLDPRLAQLEQQCVALADQAKPDCAVLRVAEEAAAARVQELVDEDASAEEEAAQARAAV
;
A
#
# COMPACT_ATOMS: atom_id res chain seq x y z
N LEU A 1 -6.14 -31.18 -24.20
CA LEU A 1 -5.43 -32.18 -23.38
C LEU A 1 -6.30 -32.40 -22.15
N ALA A 2 -6.80 -33.63 -22.02
CA ALA A 2 -7.60 -34.08 -20.90
C ALA A 2 -6.72 -34.21 -19.64
N ASP A 3 -7.40 -34.27 -18.47
CA ASP A 3 -6.88 -34.61 -17.14
C ASP A 3 -5.80 -33.70 -16.54
N GLN A 4 -6.24 -32.73 -15.73
CA GLN A 4 -5.58 -32.51 -14.44
C GLN A 4 -6.57 -32.85 -13.33
N ALA A 5 -6.22 -33.88 -12.58
CA ALA A 5 -7.01 -34.45 -11.50
C ALA A 5 -7.29 -33.40 -10.43
N LYS A 6 -8.55 -33.32 -9.98
CA LYS A 6 -8.91 -32.66 -8.72
C LYS A 6 -8.00 -33.23 -7.61
N PRO A 7 -7.43 -32.41 -6.72
CA PRO A 7 -6.66 -32.93 -5.60
C PRO A 7 -7.57 -33.89 -4.83
N ASP A 8 -7.10 -35.12 -4.70
CA ASP A 8 -7.86 -36.23 -4.16
C ASP A 8 -8.35 -35.84 -2.76
N CYS A 9 -9.66 -35.96 -2.50
CA CYS A 9 -10.27 -35.49 -1.25
C CYS A 9 -9.66 -36.20 -0.03
N ALA A 10 -9.06 -37.38 -0.25
CA ALA A 10 -8.25 -38.10 0.71
C ALA A 10 -6.94 -37.38 1.08
N VAL A 11 -6.28 -36.69 0.14
CA VAL A 11 -5.01 -35.96 0.39
C VAL A 11 -5.25 -34.72 1.23
N LEU A 12 -6.36 -34.00 1.00
CA LEU A 12 -6.75 -32.87 1.85
C LEU A 12 -7.13 -33.32 3.26
N ARG A 13 -7.85 -34.43 3.40
CA ARG A 13 -8.12 -35.04 4.71
C ARG A 13 -6.86 -35.47 5.44
N VAL A 14 -5.89 -36.04 4.72
CA VAL A 14 -4.58 -36.39 5.29
C VAL A 14 -3.81 -35.15 5.73
N ALA A 15 -3.90 -34.04 5.00
CA ALA A 15 -3.28 -32.78 5.38
C ALA A 15 -3.97 -32.11 6.59
N GLU A 16 -5.29 -32.17 6.69
CA GLU A 16 -6.05 -31.72 7.86
C GLU A 16 -5.77 -32.59 9.09
N GLU A 17 -5.72 -33.92 8.93
CA GLU A 17 -5.34 -34.87 9.98
C GLU A 17 -3.88 -34.63 10.44
N ALA A 18 -2.97 -34.30 9.51
CA ALA A 18 -1.59 -33.93 9.84
C ALA A 18 -1.48 -32.57 10.54
N ALA A 19 -2.28 -31.58 10.15
CA ALA A 19 -2.34 -30.28 10.81
C ALA A 19 -2.93 -30.39 12.23
N ALA A 20 -3.99 -31.18 12.41
CA ALA A 20 -4.56 -31.47 13.72
C ALA A 20 -3.56 -32.22 14.62
N ALA A 21 -2.79 -33.16 14.06
CA ALA A 21 -1.72 -33.84 14.76
C ALA A 21 -0.61 -32.87 15.22
N ARG A 22 -0.23 -31.90 14.38
CA ARG A 22 0.78 -30.89 14.75
C ARG A 22 0.28 -29.90 15.80
N VAL A 23 -1.01 -29.53 15.76
CA VAL A 23 -1.63 -28.72 16.82
C VAL A 23 -1.64 -29.49 18.14
N GLN A 24 -1.99 -30.77 18.11
CA GLN A 24 -1.95 -31.60 19.32
C GLN A 24 -0.52 -31.77 19.85
N GLU A 25 0.47 -31.96 18.97
CA GLU A 25 1.89 -32.01 19.35
C GLU A 25 2.35 -30.72 20.02
N LEU A 26 1.96 -29.54 19.51
CA LEU A 26 2.28 -28.26 20.14
C LEU A 26 1.60 -28.09 21.51
N VAL A 27 0.37 -28.57 21.66
CA VAL A 27 -0.34 -28.58 22.95
C VAL A 27 0.37 -29.50 23.95
N ASP A 28 0.85 -30.65 23.49
CA ASP A 28 1.59 -31.60 24.32
C ASP A 28 3.01 -31.07 24.66
N GLU A 29 3.67 -30.37 23.73
CA GLU A 29 4.93 -29.65 23.95
C GLU A 29 4.75 -28.56 25.02
N ASP A 30 3.71 -27.73 24.93
CA ASP A 30 3.38 -26.69 25.93
C ASP A 30 3.05 -27.31 27.30
N ALA A 31 2.27 -28.40 27.33
CA ALA A 31 1.96 -29.12 28.57
C ALA A 31 3.22 -29.69 29.23
N SER A 32 4.14 -30.24 28.43
CA SER A 32 5.43 -30.76 28.93
C SER A 32 6.33 -29.63 29.47
N ALA A 33 6.35 -28.46 28.82
CA ALA A 33 7.09 -27.30 29.26
C ALA A 33 6.52 -26.70 30.56
N GLU A 34 5.19 -26.70 30.73
CA GLU A 34 4.56 -26.33 32.00
C GLU A 34 4.89 -27.31 33.12
N GLU A 35 4.92 -28.62 32.84
CA GLU A 35 5.30 -29.64 33.80
C GLU A 35 6.76 -29.51 34.22
N GLU A 36 7.69 -29.30 33.28
CA GLU A 36 9.10 -29.01 33.58
C GLU A 36 9.27 -27.74 34.42
N ALA A 37 8.52 -26.68 34.09
CA ALA A 37 8.54 -25.45 34.87
C ALA A 37 7.99 -25.66 36.29
N ALA A 38 6.96 -26.48 36.46
CA ALA A 38 6.40 -26.84 37.77
C ALA A 38 7.40 -27.68 38.60
N GLN A 39 8.07 -28.64 37.97
CA GLN A 39 9.13 -29.44 38.61
C GLN A 39 10.33 -28.58 39.02
N ALA A 40 10.75 -27.62 38.18
CA ALA A 40 11.81 -26.67 38.52
C ALA A 40 11.46 -25.80 39.73
N ARG A 41 10.21 -25.31 39.81
CA ARG A 41 9.72 -24.54 40.98
C ARG A 41 9.72 -25.41 42.25
N ALA A 42 9.25 -26.66 42.14
CA ALA A 42 9.26 -27.61 43.25
C ALA A 42 10.69 -27.91 43.73
N ALA A 43 11.66 -27.99 42.82
CA ALA A 43 13.08 -28.19 43.17
C ALA A 43 13.67 -26.99 43.93
N VAL A 44 13.33 -25.75 43.53
CA VAL A 44 13.76 -24.53 44.22
C VAL A 44 13.15 -24.45 45.63
N LEU A 45 11.85 -24.71 45.76
CA LEU A 45 11.16 -24.72 47.06
C LEU A 45 11.66 -25.83 47.99
N LYS A 46 12.01 -26.98 47.44
CA LYS A 46 12.62 -28.08 48.20
C LYS A 46 14.00 -27.69 48.75
N ARG A 47 14.78 -26.92 47.98
CA ARG A 47 16.11 -26.45 48.37
C ARG A 47 16.06 -25.25 49.31
N TYR A 48 15.06 -24.39 49.15
CA TYR A 48 14.87 -23.17 49.93
C TYR A 48 13.42 -23.07 50.42
N PRO A 49 13.05 -23.79 51.50
CA PRO A 49 11.66 -23.87 51.99
C PRO A 49 11.11 -22.54 52.48
N MET A 50 12.00 -21.60 52.77
CA MET A 50 11.66 -20.29 53.33
C MET A 50 11.14 -19.35 52.25
N CYS A 51 11.36 -19.65 50.96
CA CYS A 51 10.90 -18.86 49.82
C CYS A 51 9.37 -18.90 49.65
N ALA A 52 8.81 -17.84 49.05
CA ALA A 52 7.38 -17.80 48.72
C ALA A 52 6.99 -18.88 47.69
N ARG A 53 5.74 -19.34 47.73
CA ARG A 53 5.21 -20.43 46.87
C ARG A 53 5.35 -20.19 45.36
N ASP A 54 5.45 -18.93 44.93
CA ASP A 54 5.46 -18.55 43.52
C ASP A 54 6.88 -18.41 42.92
N VAL A 55 7.91 -18.93 43.59
CA VAL A 55 9.31 -18.72 43.22
C VAL A 55 9.73 -19.64 42.05
N THR A 56 10.49 -19.07 41.11
CA THR A 56 11.01 -19.72 39.90
C THR A 56 12.51 -20.05 40.01
N GLU A 57 13.06 -20.76 39.01
CA GLU A 57 14.49 -21.08 38.92
C GLU A 57 15.41 -19.83 38.92
N ALA A 58 14.87 -18.65 38.62
CA ALA A 58 15.61 -17.38 38.62
C ALA A 58 16.20 -17.04 40.00
N VAL A 59 15.51 -17.40 41.09
CA VAL A 59 16.03 -17.21 42.46
C VAL A 59 17.28 -18.06 42.71
N GLY A 60 17.37 -19.24 42.09
CA GLY A 60 18.57 -20.08 42.13
C GLY A 60 19.77 -19.51 41.37
N LYS A 61 19.54 -18.53 40.47
CA LYS A 61 20.56 -17.88 39.62
C LYS A 61 20.97 -16.49 40.13
N ASP A 62 20.30 -15.94 41.14
CA ASP A 62 20.63 -14.63 41.73
C ASP A 62 21.86 -14.70 42.64
N ALA A 63 22.89 -13.90 42.33
CA ALA A 63 24.16 -13.92 43.06
C ALA A 63 24.02 -13.46 44.53
N MET A 64 23.12 -12.51 44.81
CA MET A 64 22.86 -12.04 46.16
C MET A 64 22.14 -13.12 46.98
N PHE A 65 21.14 -13.78 46.40
CA PHE A 65 20.47 -14.92 47.01
C PHE A 65 21.44 -16.08 47.28
N ALA A 66 22.37 -16.38 46.37
CA ALA A 66 23.40 -17.39 46.57
C ALA A 66 24.32 -17.07 47.77
N SER A 67 24.69 -15.80 47.96
CA SER A 67 25.49 -15.38 49.11
C SER A 67 24.73 -15.47 50.44
N LEU A 68 23.43 -15.18 50.45
CA LEU A 68 22.56 -15.37 51.62
C LEU A 68 22.37 -16.86 51.95
N ALA A 69 22.20 -17.70 50.93
CA ALA A 69 22.11 -19.16 51.10
C ALA A 69 23.40 -19.76 51.69
N ALA A 70 24.57 -19.30 51.26
CA ALA A 70 25.85 -19.72 51.84
C ALA A 70 25.99 -19.29 53.30
N ARG A 71 25.52 -18.08 53.65
CA ARG A 71 25.48 -17.59 55.03
C ARG A 71 24.51 -18.40 55.91
N HIS A 72 23.33 -18.74 55.39
CA HIS A 72 22.36 -19.62 56.06
C HIS A 72 22.95 -21.00 56.34
N ALA A 73 23.59 -21.62 55.35
CA ALA A 73 24.28 -22.90 55.49
C ALA A 73 25.38 -22.88 56.57
N GLY A 74 26.13 -21.77 56.68
CA GLY A 74 27.14 -21.60 57.73
C GLY A 74 26.52 -21.53 59.13
N LEU A 75 25.40 -20.82 59.29
CA LEU A 75 24.70 -20.64 60.56
C LEU A 75 23.97 -21.92 61.03
N LEU A 76 23.60 -22.80 60.10
CA LEU A 76 23.03 -24.12 60.40
C LEU A 76 24.02 -25.08 61.11
N SER A 77 25.30 -24.73 61.19
CA SER A 77 26.29 -25.51 61.94
C SER A 77 26.02 -25.54 63.45
N ASP A 78 25.41 -24.48 64.01
CA ASP A 78 24.93 -24.42 65.39
C ASP A 78 23.64 -23.58 65.50
N PRO A 79 22.47 -24.19 65.27
CA PRO A 79 21.19 -23.48 65.19
C PRO A 79 20.65 -23.03 66.56
N ALA A 80 21.14 -23.60 67.66
CA ALA A 80 20.72 -23.21 69.00
C ALA A 80 21.37 -21.89 69.44
N ALA A 81 22.65 -21.71 69.11
CA ALA A 81 23.38 -20.47 69.38
C ALA A 81 23.04 -19.35 68.38
N ASN A 82 22.73 -19.69 67.13
CA ASN A 82 22.52 -18.73 66.04
C ASN A 82 21.04 -18.44 65.73
N ARG A 83 20.13 -18.63 66.70
CA ARG A 83 18.68 -18.52 66.48
C ARG A 83 18.25 -17.18 65.86
N GLU A 84 18.72 -16.06 66.40
CA GLU A 84 18.39 -14.71 65.90
C GLU A 84 19.05 -14.45 64.53
N PRO A 85 20.38 -14.66 64.33
CA PRO A 85 21.00 -14.54 63.01
C PRO A 85 20.39 -15.42 61.92
N LEU A 86 19.87 -16.59 62.28
CA LEU A 86 19.28 -17.54 61.33
C LEU A 86 17.89 -17.06 60.90
N ALA A 87 17.08 -16.54 61.82
CA ALA A 87 15.81 -15.90 61.50
C ALA A 87 16.01 -14.66 60.60
N ASP A 88 16.99 -13.81 60.90
CA ASP A 88 17.33 -12.62 60.10
C ASP A 88 17.74 -12.99 58.68
N VAL A 89 18.59 -14.01 58.51
CA VAL A 89 19.02 -14.46 57.18
C VAL A 89 17.88 -15.10 56.41
N GLU A 90 16.98 -15.85 57.07
CA GLU A 90 15.79 -16.40 56.43
C GLU A 90 14.79 -15.32 56.01
N ASP A 91 14.65 -14.25 56.78
CA ASP A 91 13.84 -13.08 56.40
C ASP A 91 14.45 -12.31 55.22
N LEU A 92 15.77 -12.15 55.19
CA LEU A 92 16.48 -11.56 54.05
C LEU A 92 16.38 -12.45 52.80
N MET A 93 16.43 -13.78 52.95
CA MET A 93 16.21 -14.71 51.84
C MET A 93 14.75 -14.65 51.35
N ARG A 94 13.77 -14.54 52.26
CA ARG A 94 12.37 -14.30 51.89
C ARG A 94 12.20 -13.01 51.09
N GLN A 95 12.71 -11.90 51.61
CA GLN A 95 12.64 -10.59 50.97
C GLN A 95 13.35 -10.60 49.63
N ARG A 96 14.57 -11.13 49.55
CA ARG A 96 15.33 -11.20 48.30
C ARG A 96 14.67 -12.11 47.27
N GLY A 97 14.09 -13.23 47.69
CA GLY A 97 13.30 -14.09 46.80
C GLY A 97 12.08 -13.37 46.23
N VAL A 98 11.38 -12.59 47.06
CA VAL A 98 10.29 -11.71 46.60
C VAL A 98 10.81 -10.58 45.71
N GLU A 99 11.96 -9.98 45.98
CA GLU A 99 12.60 -8.95 45.14
C GLU A 99 13.04 -9.48 43.77
N VAL A 100 13.58 -10.70 43.71
CA VAL A 100 13.97 -11.33 42.45
C VAL A 100 12.72 -11.66 41.63
N GLU A 101 11.65 -12.14 42.25
CA GLU A 101 10.38 -12.42 41.56
C GLU A 101 9.59 -11.15 41.22
N THR A 102 9.59 -10.15 42.09
CA THR A 102 8.96 -8.84 41.81
C THR A 102 9.78 -8.06 40.80
N GLY A 103 11.10 -8.18 40.81
CA GLY A 103 12.02 -7.66 39.80
C GLY A 103 11.86 -8.36 38.47
N ARG A 104 11.63 -9.68 38.44
CA ARG A 104 11.23 -10.44 37.24
C ARG A 104 9.84 -10.07 36.76
N ARG A 105 8.85 -9.93 37.66
CA ARG A 105 7.49 -9.46 37.33
C ARG A 105 7.52 -8.01 36.87
N GLN A 106 8.40 -7.17 37.41
CA GLN A 106 8.67 -5.81 36.95
C GLN A 106 9.45 -5.81 35.65
N GLN A 107 10.35 -6.76 35.38
CA GLN A 107 10.98 -6.98 34.07
C GLN A 107 10.04 -7.65 33.07
N ARG A 108 8.98 -8.33 33.50
CA ARG A 108 7.83 -8.80 32.69
C ARG A 108 6.70 -7.77 32.59
N ARG A 109 6.77 -6.69 33.40
CA ARG A 109 5.98 -5.46 33.25
C ARG A 109 6.78 -4.36 32.50
N ARG A 110 8.12 -4.49 32.45
CA ARG A 110 9.08 -3.66 31.70
C ARG A 110 9.54 -4.31 30.38
N ARG A 111 9.35 -5.63 30.22
CA ARG A 111 9.04 -6.28 28.94
C ARG A 111 7.51 -6.29 28.82
N PRO A 112 6.95 -6.15 27.63
CA PRO A 112 5.70 -5.45 27.47
C PRO A 112 4.51 -6.40 27.69
N ALA A 113 3.86 -6.30 28.84
CA ALA A 113 2.43 -6.61 28.99
C ALA A 113 1.57 -5.32 28.98
N ASN A 114 2.18 -4.20 28.58
CA ASN A 114 1.53 -3.09 27.92
C ASN A 114 2.03 -3.14 26.48
N PRO A 115 1.21 -2.86 25.45
CA PRO A 115 1.73 -2.61 24.12
C PRO A 115 2.90 -1.61 24.23
N PRO A 116 3.99 -1.80 23.49
CA PRO A 116 5.08 -0.85 23.48
C PRO A 116 4.48 0.50 23.10
N ARG A 117 4.40 1.42 24.07
CA ARG A 117 3.95 2.81 23.92
C ARG A 117 2.72 2.95 23.02
N LEU A 118 1.54 2.99 23.63
CA LEU A 118 0.29 3.25 22.92
C LEU A 118 0.27 4.60 22.11
N LEU A 119 1.26 5.47 22.29
CA LEU A 119 1.44 6.67 21.47
C LEU A 119 2.54 6.53 20.41
N ASP A 120 3.42 5.53 20.51
CA ASP A 120 4.56 5.30 19.61
C ASP A 120 4.31 4.00 18.84
N MET A 121 3.46 4.08 17.82
CA MET A 121 3.25 3.03 16.80
C MET A 121 4.43 2.97 15.82
N ASN A 122 5.66 3.05 16.34
CA ASN A 122 6.88 2.87 15.56
C ASN A 122 7.46 1.47 15.84
N ASP A 123 7.94 0.86 14.76
CA ASP A 123 8.44 -0.51 14.67
C ASP A 123 9.37 -0.91 15.83
N VAL A 124 8.98 -1.93 16.60
CA VAL A 124 9.78 -2.45 17.72
C VAL A 124 10.72 -3.54 17.23
N ALA A 125 12.02 -3.38 17.48
CA ALA A 125 13.01 -4.43 17.27
C ALA A 125 12.83 -5.58 18.29
N LEU A 126 12.82 -6.83 17.81
CA LEU A 126 12.79 -8.04 18.64
C LEU A 126 14.19 -8.42 19.14
N GLU A 127 14.26 -9.08 20.30
CA GLU A 127 15.50 -9.46 20.98
C GLU A 127 16.32 -10.55 20.25
N SER A 128 15.81 -11.15 19.17
CA SER A 128 16.54 -12.12 18.34
C SER A 128 17.52 -11.46 17.36
N GLY A 129 17.52 -10.12 17.23
CA GLY A 129 18.25 -9.45 16.16
C GLY A 129 17.62 -9.66 14.78
N GLU A 130 16.46 -10.31 14.71
CA GLU A 130 15.64 -10.41 13.51
C GLU A 130 14.81 -9.13 13.38
N LEU A 131 14.96 -8.48 12.22
CA LEU A 131 14.22 -7.29 11.82
C LEU A 131 12.78 -7.71 11.50
N ASP A 132 11.80 -7.19 12.27
CA ASP A 132 10.39 -7.33 11.90
C ASP A 132 10.18 -6.49 10.63
N ASP A 133 10.23 -7.16 9.49
CA ASP A 133 10.12 -6.59 8.17
C ASP A 133 8.70 -6.05 7.90
N TYR A 134 8.59 -5.05 7.03
CA TYR A 134 7.31 -4.46 6.58
C TYR A 134 6.35 -5.55 6.06
N HIS A 135 6.89 -6.57 5.37
CA HIS A 135 6.15 -7.76 4.91
C HIS A 135 5.66 -8.67 6.05
N SER A 136 6.42 -8.78 7.15
CA SER A 136 6.08 -9.63 8.31
C SER A 136 4.93 -9.05 9.16
N ARG A 137 4.81 -7.73 9.26
CA ARG A 137 3.69 -7.05 9.94
C ARG A 137 2.37 -7.23 9.20
N ARG A 138 2.39 -7.14 7.86
CA ARG A 138 1.21 -7.32 7.00
C ARG A 138 0.57 -8.71 7.12
N HIS A 139 1.39 -9.74 7.35
CA HIS A 139 0.93 -11.13 7.48
C HIS A 139 0.34 -11.45 8.87
N ARG A 140 0.81 -10.79 9.95
CA ARG A 140 0.30 -10.99 11.33
C ARG A 140 -1.00 -10.24 11.61
N HIS A 141 -1.17 -9.01 11.10
CA HIS A 141 -2.42 -8.24 11.28
C HIS A 141 -3.66 -8.92 10.67
N ARG A 142 -3.46 -9.78 9.66
CA ARG A 142 -4.53 -10.62 9.08
C ARG A 142 -4.88 -11.84 9.91
N ARG A 143 -3.90 -12.55 10.49
CA ARG A 143 -4.19 -13.71 11.34
C ARG A 143 -5.00 -13.34 12.60
N VAL A 144 -4.79 -12.14 13.15
CA VAL A 144 -5.56 -11.67 14.33
C VAL A 144 -7.00 -11.29 13.96
N ARG A 145 -7.27 -10.72 12.77
CA ARG A 145 -8.65 -10.49 12.29
C ARG A 145 -9.37 -11.77 11.82
N ILE A 146 -8.65 -12.82 11.43
CA ILE A 146 -9.24 -14.09 10.97
C ILE A 146 -9.60 -15.01 12.16
N LEU A 147 -8.92 -14.88 13.30
CA LEU A 147 -9.20 -15.71 14.48
C LEU A 147 -10.34 -15.17 15.37
N ASP A 148 -10.85 -13.96 15.13
CA ASP A 148 -12.05 -13.40 15.80
C ASP A 148 -13.31 -13.39 14.90
N VAL A 149 -13.26 -13.95 13.68
CA VAL A 149 -14.41 -14.00 12.75
C VAL A 149 -14.98 -15.42 12.59
N GLN A 150 -14.34 -16.45 13.16
CA GLN A 150 -14.89 -17.81 13.15
C GLN A 150 -15.95 -18.08 14.23
N GLU A 151 -16.25 -17.12 15.11
CA GLU A 151 -17.44 -17.17 15.98
C GLU A 151 -18.29 -15.91 15.82
N VAL A 152 -19.06 -15.83 14.74
CA VAL A 152 -20.25 -14.98 14.69
C VAL A 152 -21.47 -15.89 14.89
N PRO A 153 -22.09 -15.90 16.09
CA PRO A 153 -23.41 -16.49 16.28
C PRO A 153 -24.39 -15.85 15.32
N THR A 154 -25.19 -16.69 14.65
CA THR A 154 -26.08 -16.34 13.54
C THR A 154 -27.31 -15.50 13.92
N ASP A 155 -27.42 -15.08 15.17
CA ASP A 155 -28.66 -14.51 15.73
C ASP A 155 -28.44 -13.16 16.45
N ILE A 156 -27.87 -12.17 15.77
CA ILE A 156 -28.22 -10.75 16.01
C ILE A 156 -28.35 -10.07 14.64
N ALA A 157 -29.46 -10.35 13.98
CA ALA A 157 -29.96 -9.57 12.87
C ALA A 157 -30.58 -8.28 13.43
N GLY A 158 -30.03 -7.13 13.08
CA GLY A 158 -30.65 -5.84 13.37
C GLY A 158 -29.68 -4.67 13.23
N GLU A 159 -29.74 -4.02 12.07
CA GLU A 159 -29.35 -2.63 11.84
C GLU A 159 -27.86 -2.30 12.07
N VAL A 160 -27.12 -2.20 10.96
CA VAL A 160 -25.98 -1.28 10.89
C VAL A 160 -26.56 0.10 11.22
N HIS A 161 -26.37 0.55 12.45
CA HIS A 161 -26.70 1.90 12.83
C HIS A 161 -25.75 2.83 12.07
N GLU A 162 -26.14 3.26 10.87
CA GLU A 162 -25.87 4.66 10.51
C GLU A 162 -26.41 5.46 11.70
N GLN A 163 -25.52 6.09 12.46
CA GLN A 163 -25.95 6.97 13.55
C GLN A 163 -26.97 7.93 12.95
N GLN A 164 -28.21 7.90 13.46
CA GLN A 164 -29.40 8.56 12.88
C GLN A 164 -29.25 10.08 12.66
N ASP A 165 -28.12 10.66 13.09
CA ASP A 165 -27.73 12.04 12.90
C ASP A 165 -26.94 12.33 11.61
N GLU A 166 -26.29 11.34 10.98
CA GLU A 166 -25.52 11.55 9.74
C GLU A 166 -26.37 11.54 8.46
N ALA A 167 -27.53 10.86 8.48
CA ALA A 167 -28.54 10.95 7.42
C ALA A 167 -29.13 12.36 7.27
N LYS A 168 -28.90 13.27 8.23
CA LYS A 168 -29.34 14.68 8.16
C LYS A 168 -28.26 15.62 7.60
N LEU A 169 -27.04 15.13 7.36
CA LEU A 169 -25.95 15.94 6.82
C LEU A 169 -26.11 16.18 5.31
N PRO A 170 -25.65 17.33 4.78
CA PRO A 170 -25.59 17.57 3.34
C PRO A 170 -24.79 16.47 2.61
N PRO A 171 -25.06 16.18 1.33
CA PRO A 171 -24.39 15.10 0.59
C PRO A 171 -22.84 15.16 0.64
N ARG A 172 -22.28 16.38 0.58
CA ARG A 172 -20.82 16.62 0.69
C ARG A 172 -20.25 16.26 2.06
N SER A 173 -21.03 16.47 3.12
CA SER A 173 -20.65 16.14 4.50
C SER A 173 -20.80 14.65 4.79
N ARG A 174 -21.74 13.96 4.12
CA ARG A 174 -21.87 12.50 4.17
C ARG A 174 -20.68 11.79 3.54
N HIS A 175 -20.18 12.29 2.40
CA HIS A 175 -19.01 11.72 1.73
C HIS A 175 -17.73 11.86 2.58
N ALA A 176 -17.51 13.01 3.22
CA ALA A 176 -16.39 13.20 4.15
C ALA A 176 -16.52 12.36 5.43
N ALA A 177 -17.75 12.17 5.94
CA ALA A 177 -18.02 11.28 7.07
C ALA A 177 -17.76 9.81 6.70
N ALA A 178 -18.22 9.37 5.52
CA ALA A 178 -17.98 8.02 5.02
C ALA A 178 -16.49 7.72 4.88
N LEU A 179 -15.70 8.64 4.29
CA LEU A 179 -14.24 8.52 4.19
C LEU A 179 -13.56 8.36 5.56
N ARG A 180 -14.03 9.11 6.57
CA ARG A 180 -13.51 9.00 7.94
C ARG A 180 -13.79 7.63 8.55
N HIS A 181 -14.98 7.08 8.32
CA HIS A 181 -15.40 5.82 8.91
C HIS A 181 -14.82 4.60 8.16
N SER A 182 -14.39 4.74 6.91
CA SER A 182 -13.66 3.71 6.16
C SER A 182 -12.14 3.78 6.35
N ASP A 183 -11.59 4.87 6.88
CA ASP A 183 -10.14 5.08 7.03
C ASP A 183 -9.50 4.15 8.09
N PRO A 184 -8.53 3.29 7.72
CA PRO A 184 -7.92 2.34 8.66
C PRO A 184 -7.27 2.99 9.87
N TYR A 185 -6.47 4.04 9.66
CA TYR A 185 -5.74 4.71 10.76
C TYR A 185 -6.68 5.46 11.71
N TYR A 186 -7.70 6.14 11.18
CA TYR A 186 -8.71 6.75 12.03
C TYR A 186 -9.43 5.72 12.90
N GLN A 187 -9.76 4.55 12.36
CA GLN A 187 -10.38 3.47 13.14
C GLN A 187 -9.44 2.91 14.21
N GLU A 188 -8.14 2.83 13.94
CA GLU A 188 -7.14 2.49 14.97
C GLU A 188 -7.16 3.50 16.12
N LEU A 189 -7.19 4.80 15.83
CA LEU A 189 -7.27 5.85 16.85
C LEU A 189 -8.59 5.80 17.65
N VAL A 190 -9.71 5.50 16.99
CA VAL A 190 -11.01 5.31 17.66
C VAL A 190 -10.95 4.14 18.65
N ALA A 191 -10.42 3.00 18.21
CA ALA A 191 -10.24 1.83 19.07
C ALA A 191 -9.29 2.12 20.24
N LEU A 192 -8.22 2.87 19.98
CA LEU A 192 -7.25 3.29 20.97
C LEU A 192 -7.87 4.13 22.08
N ARG A 193 -8.62 5.16 21.67
CA ARG A 193 -9.37 6.03 22.58
C ARG A 193 -10.34 5.22 23.42
N ALA A 194 -11.08 4.30 22.79
CA ALA A 194 -12.02 3.44 23.50
C ALA A 194 -11.31 2.50 24.51
N SER A 195 -10.11 2.02 24.22
CA SER A 195 -9.30 1.26 25.19
C SER A 195 -8.90 2.11 26.38
N LEU A 196 -8.32 3.28 26.14
CA LEU A 196 -7.85 4.19 27.20
C LEU A 196 -8.97 4.61 28.15
N VAL A 197 -10.17 4.87 27.61
CA VAL A 197 -11.37 5.21 28.39
C VAL A 197 -11.84 4.02 29.23
N ARG A 198 -11.81 2.80 28.67
CA ARG A 198 -12.20 1.57 29.40
C ARG A 198 -11.23 1.22 30.53
N GLU A 199 -9.95 1.51 30.36
CA GLU A 199 -8.91 1.24 31.36
C GLU A 199 -9.07 2.14 32.59
N ASP A 200 -8.95 3.46 32.42
CA ASP A 200 -9.22 4.48 33.44
C ASP A 200 -9.18 5.86 32.79
N GLU A 201 -10.35 6.48 32.63
CA GLU A 201 -10.47 7.80 31.97
C GLU A 201 -9.72 8.92 32.70
N ALA A 202 -9.66 8.89 34.04
CA ALA A 202 -9.03 9.94 34.82
C ALA A 202 -7.50 9.84 34.76
N VAL A 203 -6.96 8.62 34.84
CA VAL A 203 -5.51 8.37 34.72
C VAL A 203 -5.03 8.61 33.30
N ASN A 204 -5.81 8.21 32.29
CA ASN A 204 -5.45 8.32 30.88
C ASN A 204 -5.88 9.63 30.22
N ALA A 205 -6.37 10.61 30.97
CA ALA A 205 -6.94 11.85 30.42
C ALA A 205 -6.00 12.56 29.42
N ASP A 206 -4.70 12.59 29.70
CA ASP A 206 -3.70 13.25 28.85
C ASP A 206 -3.47 12.48 27.56
N SER A 207 -3.37 11.15 27.64
CA SER A 207 -3.25 10.26 26.47
C SER A 207 -4.52 10.28 25.61
N ILE A 208 -5.71 10.29 26.22
CA ILE A 208 -6.99 10.42 25.53
C ILE A 208 -7.02 11.72 24.72
N ARG A 209 -6.64 12.86 25.31
CA ARG A 209 -6.54 14.13 24.59
C ARG A 209 -5.53 14.07 23.45
N CYS A 210 -4.37 13.46 23.66
CA CYS A 210 -3.38 13.27 22.59
C CYS A 210 -3.94 12.47 21.41
N VAL A 211 -4.65 11.37 21.67
CA VAL A 211 -5.32 10.57 20.63
C VAL A 211 -6.42 11.37 19.93
N GLU A 212 -7.22 12.12 20.66
CA GLU A 212 -8.25 13.00 20.08
C GLU A 212 -7.64 14.07 19.17
N GLU A 213 -6.48 14.65 19.53
CA GLU A 213 -5.75 15.57 18.66
C GLU A 213 -5.18 14.86 17.41
N GLN A 214 -4.76 13.60 17.50
CA GLN A 214 -4.37 12.83 16.32
C GLN A 214 -5.56 12.54 15.40
N MET A 215 -6.74 12.25 15.97
CA MET A 215 -7.97 12.08 15.20
C MET A 215 -8.35 13.37 14.46
N LYS A 216 -8.18 14.53 15.11
CA LYS A 216 -8.40 15.85 14.47
C LYS A 216 -7.45 16.08 13.31
N ASP A 217 -6.16 15.80 13.48
CA ASP A 217 -5.17 15.92 12.39
C ASP A 217 -5.56 15.03 11.19
N ARG A 218 -5.90 13.76 11.44
CA ARG A 218 -6.29 12.84 10.35
C ARG A 218 -7.52 13.31 9.62
N VAL A 219 -8.54 13.82 10.33
CA VAL A 219 -9.73 14.41 9.71
C VAL A 219 -9.37 15.65 8.88
N ALA A 220 -8.48 16.51 9.37
CA ALA A 220 -8.02 17.67 8.61
C ALA A 220 -7.28 17.25 7.33
N GLN A 221 -6.44 16.23 7.41
CA GLN A 221 -5.73 15.64 6.27
C GLN A 221 -6.71 15.08 5.24
N LEU A 222 -7.66 14.22 5.64
CA LEU A 222 -8.67 13.64 4.74
C LEU A 222 -9.52 14.71 4.05
N ASN A 223 -9.88 15.78 4.76
CA ASN A 223 -10.61 16.91 4.17
C ASN A 223 -9.75 17.69 3.17
N SER A 224 -8.46 17.89 3.47
CA SER A 224 -7.51 18.51 2.54
C SER A 224 -7.36 17.67 1.28
N ASP A 225 -7.21 16.36 1.42
CA ASP A 225 -7.09 15.44 0.29
C ASP A 225 -8.37 15.42 -0.56
N ALA A 226 -9.56 15.44 0.06
CA ALA A 226 -10.81 15.57 -0.68
C ALA A 226 -10.93 16.91 -1.43
N ALA A 227 -10.35 17.99 -0.90
CA ALA A 227 -10.29 19.27 -1.59
C ALA A 227 -9.30 19.23 -2.77
N ARG A 228 -8.15 18.59 -2.56
CA ARG A 228 -7.13 18.38 -3.60
C ARG A 228 -7.65 17.53 -4.75
N ALA A 229 -8.32 16.42 -4.44
CA ALA A 229 -8.89 15.54 -5.47
C ALA A 229 -9.88 16.31 -6.37
N ARG A 230 -10.76 17.12 -5.77
CA ARG A 230 -11.66 18.01 -6.52
C ARG A 230 -10.93 19.07 -7.33
N ALA A 231 -9.84 19.62 -6.80
CA ALA A 231 -9.04 20.62 -7.52
C ALA A 231 -8.37 20.00 -8.77
N ALA A 232 -7.89 18.76 -8.66
CA ALA A 232 -7.35 18.01 -9.79
C ALA A 232 -8.44 17.71 -10.85
N GLU A 233 -9.61 17.22 -10.44
CA GLU A 233 -10.75 17.01 -11.36
C GLU A 233 -11.13 18.29 -12.11
N MET A 234 -11.21 19.42 -11.40
CA MET A 234 -11.52 20.72 -12.00
C MET A 234 -10.42 21.21 -12.93
N ARG A 235 -9.14 20.88 -12.68
CA ARG A 235 -8.04 21.19 -13.59
C ARG A 235 -8.09 20.36 -14.85
N ALA A 236 -8.36 19.06 -14.73
CA ALA A 236 -8.52 18.18 -15.89
C ALA A 236 -9.65 18.67 -16.80
N GLU A 237 -10.79 19.04 -16.21
CA GLU A 237 -11.91 19.61 -16.97
C GLU A 237 -11.55 20.97 -17.59
N ALA A 238 -10.89 21.87 -16.84
CA ALA A 238 -10.43 23.15 -17.38
C ALA A 238 -9.39 23.00 -18.50
N ALA A 239 -8.51 22.00 -18.40
CA ALA A 239 -7.53 21.68 -19.44
C ALA A 239 -8.21 21.16 -20.71
N LEU A 240 -9.25 20.33 -20.57
CA LEU A 240 -10.05 19.85 -21.69
C LEU A 240 -10.85 21.00 -22.33
N GLU A 241 -11.49 21.85 -21.53
CA GLU A 241 -12.22 23.03 -22.01
C GLU A 241 -11.29 24.02 -22.72
N ALA A 242 -10.08 24.25 -22.21
CA ALA A 242 -9.09 25.12 -22.84
C ALA A 242 -8.66 24.61 -24.22
N ARG A 243 -8.54 23.28 -24.39
CA ARG A 243 -8.20 22.65 -25.67
C ARG A 243 -9.37 22.62 -26.64
N TYR A 244 -10.58 22.33 -26.14
CA TYR A 244 -11.79 22.21 -26.93
C TYR A 244 -12.93 23.12 -26.41
N PRO A 245 -12.82 24.46 -26.55
CA PRO A 245 -13.80 25.40 -25.98
C PRO A 245 -15.22 25.24 -26.52
N PHE A 246 -15.38 24.57 -27.66
CA PHE A 246 -16.66 24.32 -28.29
C PHE A 246 -17.42 23.15 -27.67
N LEU A 247 -16.80 22.23 -26.92
CA LEU A 247 -17.50 21.09 -26.31
C LEU A 247 -18.28 21.50 -25.05
N GLY A 248 -17.78 22.50 -24.33
CA GLY A 248 -18.30 22.86 -23.00
C GLY A 248 -17.88 21.85 -21.92
N PRO A 249 -18.14 22.15 -20.64
CA PRO A 249 -17.64 21.37 -19.51
C PRO A 249 -18.48 20.12 -19.18
N THR A 250 -19.68 20.00 -19.76
CA THR A 250 -20.55 18.84 -19.53
C THR A 250 -21.26 18.46 -20.82
N MET A 251 -21.40 17.16 -21.06
CA MET A 251 -22.15 16.60 -22.17
C MET A 251 -23.22 15.66 -21.60
N ALA A 252 -24.49 15.89 -21.94
CA ALA A 252 -25.63 15.17 -21.38
C ALA A 252 -25.73 15.17 -19.83
N GLY A 253 -25.07 16.12 -19.15
CA GLY A 253 -25.03 16.20 -17.68
C GLY A 253 -23.85 15.49 -17.02
N GLU A 254 -23.00 14.81 -17.80
CA GLU A 254 -21.77 14.15 -17.33
C GLU A 254 -20.54 15.01 -17.62
N MET A 255 -19.52 14.90 -16.78
CA MET A 255 -18.24 15.58 -16.98
C MET A 255 -17.48 14.97 -18.15
N LEU A 256 -17.00 15.82 -19.06
CA LEU A 256 -16.41 15.33 -20.30
C LEU A 256 -15.03 14.71 -20.08
N ALA A 257 -14.29 15.16 -19.05
CA ALA A 257 -13.02 14.54 -18.67
C ALA A 257 -13.16 13.05 -18.33
N ALA A 258 -14.27 12.65 -17.68
CA ALA A 258 -14.54 11.26 -17.33
C ALA A 258 -14.81 10.37 -18.55
N ALA A 259 -15.29 10.95 -19.66
CA ALA A 259 -15.54 10.23 -20.91
C ALA A 259 -14.25 9.85 -21.65
N ARG A 260 -13.09 10.42 -21.27
CA ARG A 260 -11.76 10.18 -21.89
C ARG A 260 -11.79 10.24 -23.41
N VAL A 261 -12.40 11.28 -23.97
CA VAL A 261 -12.57 11.45 -25.43
C VAL A 261 -11.25 11.41 -26.22
N GLU A 262 -10.12 11.69 -25.58
CA GLU A 262 -8.79 11.68 -26.19
C GLU A 262 -8.19 10.26 -26.34
N ASP A 263 -8.82 9.23 -25.75
CA ASP A 263 -8.49 7.84 -26.04
C ASP A 263 -9.19 7.33 -27.32
N ASP A 264 -10.27 7.99 -27.77
CA ASP A 264 -11.04 7.59 -28.94
C ASP A 264 -10.36 7.99 -30.25
N ALA A 265 -10.07 7.00 -31.10
CA ALA A 265 -9.35 7.22 -32.35
C ALA A 265 -10.10 8.14 -33.33
N VAL A 266 -11.44 8.10 -33.34
CA VAL A 266 -12.26 8.95 -34.22
C VAL A 266 -12.19 10.41 -33.75
N PHE A 267 -12.37 10.64 -32.46
CA PHE A 267 -12.26 11.97 -31.86
C PHE A 267 -10.85 12.55 -32.03
N VAL A 268 -9.80 11.77 -31.77
CA VAL A 268 -8.41 12.20 -31.99
C VAL A 268 -8.17 12.53 -33.46
N GLY A 269 -8.68 11.72 -34.39
CA GLY A 269 -8.61 12.00 -35.82
C GLY A 269 -9.24 13.37 -36.17
N LEU A 270 -10.45 13.64 -35.68
CA LEU A 270 -11.11 14.94 -35.86
C LEU A 270 -10.36 16.09 -35.18
N ALA A 271 -9.75 15.87 -34.01
CA ALA A 271 -8.94 16.86 -33.32
C ALA A 271 -7.68 17.23 -34.13
N THR A 272 -7.03 16.24 -34.76
CA THR A 272 -5.87 16.52 -35.65
C THR A 272 -6.27 17.28 -36.91
N GLU A 273 -7.44 16.96 -37.48
CA GLU A 273 -8.02 17.70 -38.60
C GLU A 273 -8.33 19.15 -38.19
N HIS A 274 -8.98 19.34 -37.04
CA HIS A 274 -9.29 20.67 -36.49
C HIS A 274 -8.03 21.50 -36.27
N ALA A 275 -6.99 20.92 -35.65
CA ALA A 275 -5.71 21.59 -35.43
C ALA A 275 -5.05 22.01 -36.75
N SER A 276 -5.04 21.13 -37.75
CA SER A 276 -4.48 21.39 -39.08
C SER A 276 -5.22 22.53 -39.80
N LEU A 277 -6.56 22.48 -39.77
CA LEU A 277 -7.44 23.49 -40.37
C LEU A 277 -7.36 24.84 -39.63
N LYS A 278 -7.15 24.83 -38.31
CA LYS A 278 -7.00 26.06 -37.51
C LYS A 278 -5.64 26.72 -37.74
N ALA A 279 -4.60 25.93 -38.01
CA ALA A 279 -3.28 26.44 -38.36
C ALA A 279 -3.23 27.09 -39.76
N THR A 280 -4.12 26.70 -40.68
CA THR A 280 -4.20 27.31 -42.01
C THR A 280 -5.05 28.60 -42.00
N PRO A 281 -4.47 29.78 -42.28
CA PRO A 281 -5.15 31.07 -42.12
C PRO A 281 -6.27 31.33 -43.16
N THR A 282 -6.33 30.54 -44.23
CA THR A 282 -7.34 30.64 -45.29
C THR A 282 -8.58 29.78 -45.06
N THR A 283 -8.62 28.99 -43.98
CA THR A 283 -9.72 28.07 -43.72
C THR A 283 -11.04 28.82 -43.50
N PRO A 284 -12.11 28.50 -44.25
CA PRO A 284 -13.42 29.07 -44.00
C PRO A 284 -13.95 28.65 -42.63
N ARG A 285 -14.54 29.58 -41.88
CA ARG A 285 -15.15 29.31 -40.56
C ARG A 285 -16.17 28.16 -40.58
N GLN A 286 -16.86 27.95 -41.70
CA GLN A 286 -17.83 26.87 -41.86
C GLN A 286 -17.17 25.50 -41.83
N VAL A 287 -15.96 25.35 -42.40
CA VAL A 287 -15.25 24.07 -42.41
C VAL A 287 -14.81 23.71 -40.99
N LEU A 288 -14.27 24.68 -40.24
CA LEU A 288 -13.97 24.50 -38.82
C LEU A 288 -15.22 24.13 -38.01
N ALA A 289 -16.33 24.84 -38.21
CA ALA A 289 -17.59 24.55 -37.52
C ALA A 289 -18.13 23.14 -37.83
N CYS A 290 -17.95 22.63 -39.05
CA CYS A 290 -18.32 21.25 -39.39
C CYS A 290 -17.49 20.22 -38.61
N VAL A 291 -16.16 20.42 -38.52
CA VAL A 291 -15.29 19.51 -37.75
C VAL A 291 -15.61 19.61 -36.25
N GLU A 292 -15.82 20.82 -35.71
CA GLU A 292 -16.25 21.02 -34.32
C GLU A 292 -17.59 20.35 -34.02
N GLN A 293 -18.54 20.39 -34.97
CA GLN A 293 -19.80 19.66 -34.85
C GLN A 293 -19.59 18.15 -34.87
N GLY A 294 -18.68 17.64 -35.71
CA GLY A 294 -18.29 16.23 -35.72
C GLY A 294 -17.70 15.78 -34.38
N MET A 295 -16.80 16.59 -33.81
CA MET A 295 -16.21 16.34 -32.49
C MET A 295 -17.27 16.36 -31.38
N ARG A 296 -18.21 17.32 -31.39
CA ARG A 296 -19.36 17.34 -30.47
C ARG A 296 -20.23 16.10 -30.58
N ALA A 297 -20.51 15.66 -31.82
CA ALA A 297 -21.32 14.49 -32.08
C ALA A 297 -20.63 13.22 -31.56
N ARG A 298 -19.33 13.05 -31.83
CA ARG A 298 -18.57 11.89 -31.34
C ARG A 298 -18.43 11.90 -29.81
N ALA A 299 -18.16 13.05 -29.20
CA ALA A 299 -18.14 13.19 -27.74
C ALA A 299 -19.50 12.84 -27.11
N SER A 300 -20.60 13.33 -27.70
CA SER A 300 -21.95 12.96 -27.24
C SER A 300 -22.26 11.48 -27.40
N GLU A 301 -21.74 10.84 -28.46
CA GLU A 301 -21.92 9.42 -28.71
C GLU A 301 -21.18 8.58 -27.66
N LEU A 302 -19.92 8.94 -27.36
CA LEU A 302 -19.11 8.26 -26.34
C LEU A 302 -19.76 8.32 -24.95
N VAL A 303 -20.26 9.49 -24.53
CA VAL A 303 -21.01 9.62 -23.27
C VAL A 303 -22.27 8.75 -23.28
N ALA A 304 -23.00 8.74 -24.39
CA ALA A 304 -24.20 7.91 -24.52
C ALA A 304 -23.91 6.40 -24.58
N GLU A 305 -22.74 5.99 -25.10
CA GLU A 305 -22.25 4.61 -25.06
C GLU A 305 -21.95 4.19 -23.61
N GLN A 306 -21.19 5.02 -22.87
CA GLN A 306 -20.88 4.76 -21.46
C GLN A 306 -22.13 4.65 -20.58
N ALA A 307 -23.12 5.52 -20.80
CA ALA A 307 -24.39 5.47 -20.09
C ALA A 307 -25.18 4.18 -20.40
N ARG A 308 -25.16 3.72 -21.66
CA ARG A 308 -25.80 2.45 -22.08
C ARG A 308 -25.10 1.24 -21.48
N ASP A 309 -23.77 1.24 -21.44
CA ASP A 309 -22.99 0.16 -20.83
C ASP A 309 -23.26 0.06 -19.32
N GLU A 310 -23.31 1.20 -18.64
CA GLU A 310 -23.68 1.26 -17.21
C GLU A 310 -25.12 0.79 -16.96
N GLU A 311 -26.08 1.20 -17.80
CA GLU A 311 -27.47 0.75 -17.70
C GLU A 311 -27.59 -0.77 -17.91
N ALA A 312 -26.92 -1.32 -18.94
CA ALA A 312 -26.89 -2.75 -19.19
C ALA A 312 -26.26 -3.54 -18.03
N LEU A 313 -25.21 -3.01 -17.39
CA LEU A 313 -24.61 -3.61 -16.21
C LEU A 313 -25.57 -3.58 -15.01
N ARG A 314 -26.33 -2.49 -14.81
CA ARG A 314 -27.36 -2.41 -13.75
C ARG A 314 -28.52 -3.36 -13.98
N GLU A 315 -28.92 -3.59 -15.24
CA GLU A 315 -29.94 -4.60 -15.56
C GLU A 315 -29.46 -6.02 -15.26
N ARG A 316 -28.18 -6.32 -15.49
CA ARG A 316 -27.57 -7.61 -15.16
C ARG A 316 -27.34 -7.79 -13.66
N LEU A 317 -27.05 -6.71 -12.94
CA LEU A 317 -26.71 -6.70 -11.52
C LEU A 317 -27.70 -5.85 -10.68
N PRO A 318 -29.02 -6.10 -10.74
CA PRO A 318 -30.03 -5.22 -10.12
C PRO A 318 -30.02 -5.26 -8.59
N PHE A 319 -29.28 -6.21 -8.01
CA PHE A 319 -29.10 -6.38 -6.57
C PHE A 319 -27.88 -5.63 -6.04
N VAL A 320 -27.00 -5.12 -6.92
CA VAL A 320 -25.90 -4.24 -6.54
C VAL A 320 -26.46 -2.82 -6.46
N GLY A 321 -26.44 -2.25 -5.27
CA GLY A 321 -26.94 -0.90 -5.02
C GLY A 321 -25.99 0.18 -5.55
N ALA A 322 -26.25 1.43 -5.14
CA ALA A 322 -25.30 2.52 -5.39
C ALA A 322 -23.95 2.20 -4.73
N LEU A 323 -22.87 2.33 -5.50
CA LEU A 323 -21.53 2.02 -5.05
C LEU A 323 -20.90 3.22 -4.31
N PRO A 324 -20.02 2.95 -3.33
CA PRO A 324 -19.27 3.99 -2.62
C PRO A 324 -18.38 4.78 -3.58
N GLY A 325 -18.03 6.01 -3.18
CA GLY A 325 -17.13 6.86 -3.96
C GLY A 325 -17.73 7.47 -5.23
N GLY A 326 -18.95 7.08 -5.63
CA GLY A 326 -19.53 7.46 -6.92
C GLY A 326 -19.03 6.61 -8.09
N VAL A 327 -18.33 5.51 -7.80
CA VAL A 327 -17.79 4.57 -8.79
C VAL A 327 -18.93 3.89 -9.55
N THR A 328 -18.76 3.71 -10.85
CA THR A 328 -19.76 3.07 -11.71
C THR A 328 -19.50 1.56 -11.87
N LEU A 329 -20.52 0.76 -12.19
CA LEU A 329 -20.31 -0.67 -12.47
C LEU A 329 -19.43 -0.87 -13.71
N ARG A 330 -19.49 0.08 -14.66
CA ARG A 330 -18.64 0.14 -15.85
C ARG A 330 -17.16 0.31 -15.50
N GLU A 331 -16.83 1.21 -14.57
CA GLU A 331 -15.44 1.42 -14.11
C GLU A 331 -14.84 0.15 -13.50
N LEU A 332 -15.64 -0.59 -12.74
CA LEU A 332 -15.21 -1.83 -12.09
C LEU A 332 -15.13 -3.03 -13.04
N ASP A 333 -15.74 -2.95 -14.23
CA ASP A 333 -15.89 -4.08 -15.16
C ASP A 333 -16.36 -5.38 -14.45
N MET A 334 -17.31 -5.25 -13.51
CA MET A 334 -17.74 -6.32 -12.59
C MET A 334 -18.15 -7.63 -13.27
N ALA A 335 -18.60 -7.56 -14.53
CA ALA A 335 -19.00 -8.75 -15.29
C ALA A 335 -17.80 -9.63 -15.68
N ASN A 336 -16.60 -9.06 -15.74
CA ASN A 336 -15.37 -9.71 -16.14
C ASN A 336 -14.36 -9.91 -15.00
N ASP A 337 -14.64 -9.38 -13.81
CA ASP A 337 -13.84 -9.58 -12.61
C ASP A 337 -13.64 -11.08 -12.31
N PRO A 338 -12.41 -11.54 -12.01
CA PRO A 338 -12.09 -12.96 -11.86
C PRO A 338 -12.83 -13.66 -10.72
N ASP A 339 -13.19 -12.93 -9.66
CA ASP A 339 -13.88 -13.47 -8.49
C ASP A 339 -15.41 -13.42 -8.67
N VAL A 340 -15.92 -12.43 -9.41
CA VAL A 340 -17.35 -12.22 -9.63
C VAL A 340 -17.88 -13.01 -10.82
N LYS A 341 -17.12 -13.11 -11.91
CA LYS A 341 -17.47 -13.88 -13.12
C LYS A 341 -17.92 -15.33 -12.82
N PRO A 342 -17.22 -16.14 -11.99
CA PRO A 342 -17.68 -17.48 -11.66
C PRO A 342 -18.95 -17.50 -10.80
N LEU A 343 -19.13 -16.53 -9.89
CA LEU A 343 -20.34 -16.42 -9.07
C LEU A 343 -21.55 -16.01 -9.90
N LEU A 344 -21.35 -15.14 -10.90
CA LEU A 344 -22.38 -14.78 -11.86
C LEU A 344 -22.80 -15.97 -12.72
N ALA A 345 -21.84 -16.76 -13.20
CA ALA A 345 -22.14 -17.97 -13.96
C ALA A 345 -22.97 -18.97 -13.14
N GLN A 346 -22.62 -19.18 -11.86
CA GLN A 346 -23.39 -20.03 -10.94
C GLN A 346 -24.80 -19.49 -10.69
N LEU A 347 -24.95 -18.17 -10.52
CA LEU A 347 -26.26 -17.54 -10.36
C LEU A 347 -27.13 -17.71 -11.61
N GLU A 348 -26.55 -17.51 -12.80
CA GLU A 348 -27.24 -17.69 -14.07
C GLU A 348 -27.65 -19.16 -14.30
N GLU A 349 -26.79 -20.12 -13.98
CA GLU A 349 -27.07 -21.55 -14.07
C GLU A 349 -28.21 -21.96 -13.11
N LEU A 350 -28.15 -21.53 -11.85
CA LEU A 350 -29.20 -21.79 -10.86
C LEU A 350 -30.56 -21.23 -11.28
N VAL A 351 -30.59 -20.03 -11.85
CA VAL A 351 -31.83 -19.41 -12.34
C VAL A 351 -32.36 -20.11 -13.59
N LYS A 352 -31.48 -20.60 -14.48
CA LYS A 352 -31.86 -21.38 -15.66
C LYS A 352 -32.48 -22.72 -15.28
N ASP A 353 -31.88 -23.44 -14.35
CA ASP A 353 -32.35 -24.78 -13.96
C ASP A 353 -33.64 -24.72 -13.13
N HIS A 354 -33.74 -23.72 -12.24
CA HIS A 354 -34.86 -23.58 -11.32
C HIS A 354 -35.30 -22.11 -11.17
N PRO A 355 -36.25 -21.61 -12.00
CA PRO A 355 -36.73 -20.23 -11.92
C PRO A 355 -37.31 -19.86 -10.54
N ALA A 356 -37.88 -20.82 -9.81
CA ALA A 356 -38.36 -20.64 -8.44
C ALA A 356 -37.22 -20.42 -7.43
N ALA A 357 -36.02 -20.95 -7.69
CA ALA A 357 -34.83 -20.80 -6.85
C ALA A 357 -34.17 -19.41 -6.98
N ALA A 358 -34.59 -18.58 -7.96
CA ALA A 358 -34.11 -17.20 -8.11
C ALA A 358 -34.36 -16.30 -6.87
N LYS A 359 -35.34 -16.69 -6.04
CA LYS A 359 -35.65 -16.09 -4.73
C LYS A 359 -35.26 -16.98 -3.54
N GLY A 360 -34.56 -18.07 -3.81
CA GLY A 360 -34.10 -19.03 -2.80
C GLY A 360 -32.89 -18.52 -2.01
N PRO A 361 -32.53 -19.20 -0.92
CA PRO A 361 -31.43 -18.80 -0.04
C PRO A 361 -30.07 -18.84 -0.74
N GLU A 362 -29.87 -19.76 -1.68
CA GLU A 362 -28.62 -19.89 -2.44
C GLU A 362 -28.43 -18.73 -3.42
N ALA A 363 -29.46 -18.40 -4.20
CA ALA A 363 -29.44 -17.20 -5.05
C ALA A 363 -29.23 -15.92 -4.23
N TRP A 364 -29.81 -15.82 -3.03
CA TRP A 364 -29.57 -14.70 -2.13
C TRP A 364 -28.12 -14.64 -1.65
N ARG A 365 -27.52 -15.78 -1.28
CA ARG A 365 -26.10 -15.85 -0.88
C ARG A 365 -25.17 -15.42 -2.02
N LEU A 366 -25.40 -15.91 -3.25
CA LEU A 366 -24.61 -15.51 -4.42
C LEU A 366 -24.74 -14.01 -4.72
N LYS A 367 -25.98 -13.49 -4.74
CA LYS A 367 -26.24 -12.05 -4.93
C LYS A 367 -25.56 -11.20 -3.85
N LYS A 368 -25.64 -11.63 -2.59
CA LYS A 368 -24.98 -10.95 -1.47
C LYS A 368 -23.45 -10.97 -1.62
N ALA A 369 -22.87 -12.13 -1.96
CA ALA A 369 -21.43 -12.26 -2.17
C ALA A 369 -20.94 -11.34 -3.30
N ILE A 370 -21.64 -11.33 -4.44
CA ILE A 370 -21.35 -10.43 -5.56
C ILE A 370 -21.49 -8.96 -5.15
N GLY A 371 -22.53 -8.61 -4.39
CA GLY A 371 -22.74 -7.25 -3.90
C GLY A 371 -21.64 -6.77 -2.95
N GLU A 372 -21.15 -7.63 -2.06
CA GLU A 372 -20.02 -7.31 -1.18
C GLU A 372 -18.70 -7.18 -1.94
N LEU A 373 -18.45 -8.05 -2.93
CA LEU A 373 -17.28 -7.92 -3.81
C LEU A 373 -17.33 -6.62 -4.61
N ALA A 374 -18.49 -6.27 -5.19
CA ALA A 374 -18.69 -5.02 -5.91
C ALA A 374 -18.43 -3.80 -5.02
N ARG A 375 -18.91 -3.82 -3.77
CA ARG A 375 -18.68 -2.74 -2.81
C ARG A 375 -17.20 -2.59 -2.46
N ARG A 376 -16.48 -3.69 -2.23
CA ARG A 376 -15.03 -3.66 -1.94
C ARG A 376 -14.24 -3.17 -3.14
N ALA A 377 -14.54 -3.68 -4.33
CA ALA A 377 -13.92 -3.23 -5.57
C ALA A 377 -14.16 -1.72 -5.80
N ALA A 378 -15.36 -1.23 -5.51
CA ALA A 378 -15.66 0.21 -5.55
C ALA A 378 -14.89 1.02 -4.52
N GLU A 379 -14.70 0.52 -3.29
CA GLU A 379 -13.88 1.18 -2.27
C GLU A 379 -12.43 1.26 -2.72
N ASP A 380 -11.87 0.16 -3.23
CA ASP A 380 -10.50 0.11 -3.74
C ASP A 380 -10.32 1.03 -4.96
N GLU A 381 -11.28 1.07 -5.89
CA GLU A 381 -11.25 1.95 -7.07
C GLU A 381 -11.38 3.42 -6.69
N ALA A 382 -12.29 3.75 -5.76
CA ALA A 382 -12.46 5.11 -5.25
C ALA A 382 -11.21 5.59 -4.52
N GLU A 383 -10.57 4.73 -3.72
CA GLU A 383 -9.32 5.03 -3.03
C GLU A 383 -8.17 5.23 -4.03
N ARG A 384 -8.06 4.36 -5.05
CA ARG A 384 -7.07 4.48 -6.13
C ARG A 384 -7.23 5.79 -6.89
N THR A 385 -8.45 6.09 -7.35
CA THR A 385 -8.78 7.34 -8.05
C THR A 385 -8.45 8.55 -7.17
N ARG A 386 -8.85 8.54 -5.89
CA ARG A 386 -8.54 9.62 -4.95
C ARG A 386 -7.05 9.82 -4.78
N HIS A 387 -6.26 8.76 -4.58
CA HIS A 387 -4.80 8.86 -4.45
C HIS A 387 -4.18 9.47 -5.71
N GLY A 388 -4.55 8.97 -6.90
CA GLY A 388 -4.07 9.53 -8.17
C GLY A 388 -4.37 11.04 -8.31
N LEU A 389 -5.57 11.47 -7.93
CA LEU A 389 -5.95 12.89 -7.97
C LEU A 389 -5.22 13.74 -6.91
N VAL A 390 -5.01 13.21 -5.71
CA VAL A 390 -4.26 13.90 -4.64
C VAL A 390 -2.79 14.06 -5.03
N ASP A 391 -2.19 13.05 -5.64
CA ASP A 391 -0.80 13.10 -6.09
C ASP A 391 -0.65 14.04 -7.30
N ALA A 392 -1.59 14.02 -8.25
CA ALA A 392 -1.67 15.00 -9.35
C ALA A 392 -1.69 16.44 -8.81
N GLU A 393 -2.57 16.69 -7.84
CA GLU A 393 -2.65 18.00 -7.18
C GLU A 393 -1.36 18.35 -6.43
N GLY A 394 -0.76 17.39 -5.75
CA GLY A 394 0.51 17.58 -5.03
C GLY A 394 1.66 17.97 -5.96
N VAL A 395 1.68 17.47 -7.19
CA VAL A 395 2.63 17.92 -8.22
C VAL A 395 2.30 19.36 -8.64
N HIS A 396 1.04 19.70 -8.87
CA HIS A 396 0.63 21.06 -9.24
C HIS A 396 0.85 22.11 -8.15
N GLU A 397 0.61 21.79 -6.88
CA GLU A 397 0.90 22.66 -5.74
C GLU A 397 2.40 23.04 -5.71
N ARG A 398 3.27 22.07 -6.01
CA ARG A 398 4.73 22.27 -6.06
C ARG A 398 5.17 22.95 -7.36
N PHE A 399 4.52 22.65 -8.48
CA PHE A 399 4.91 23.10 -9.81
C PHE A 399 3.70 23.65 -10.60
N PRO A 400 3.18 24.85 -10.23
CA PRO A 400 1.96 25.39 -10.84
C PRO A 400 2.08 25.74 -12.33
N PHE A 401 3.29 25.82 -12.86
CA PHE A 401 3.58 26.12 -14.26
C PHE A 401 3.46 24.88 -15.17
N LEU A 402 3.39 23.68 -14.60
CA LEU A 402 3.19 22.46 -15.37
C LEU A 402 1.73 22.39 -15.85
N PRO A 403 1.48 22.00 -17.10
CA PRO A 403 0.13 21.68 -17.57
C PRO A 403 -0.38 20.37 -16.94
N GLU A 404 -1.68 20.29 -16.61
CA GLU A 404 -2.32 19.06 -16.07
C GLU A 404 -2.14 17.86 -16.99
N GLU A 405 -2.25 18.09 -18.29
CA GLU A 405 -1.93 17.13 -19.33
C GLU A 405 -0.80 17.70 -20.20
N PRO A 406 0.47 17.33 -19.95
CA PRO A 406 1.59 17.76 -20.78
C PRO A 406 1.45 17.36 -22.24
N VAL A 407 0.75 16.25 -22.49
CA VAL A 407 0.34 15.78 -23.81
C VAL A 407 -1.13 15.36 -23.71
N PRO A 408 -1.96 15.64 -24.73
CA PRO A 408 -3.36 15.22 -24.71
C PRO A 408 -3.56 13.74 -24.39
N GLY A 409 -4.43 13.44 -23.42
CA GLY A 409 -4.77 12.10 -22.98
C GLY A 409 -3.83 11.51 -21.91
N VAL A 410 -2.77 12.21 -21.50
CA VAL A 410 -1.81 11.78 -20.47
C VAL A 410 -1.66 12.87 -19.40
N SER A 411 -2.17 12.60 -18.20
CA SER A 411 -2.05 13.52 -17.05
C SER A 411 -0.64 13.51 -16.45
N LEU A 412 -0.31 14.52 -15.62
CA LEU A 412 0.95 14.56 -14.88
C LEU A 412 1.15 13.35 -13.97
N ALA A 413 0.08 12.89 -13.32
CA ALA A 413 0.12 11.69 -12.49
C ALA A 413 0.35 10.44 -13.35
N GLU A 414 -0.37 10.30 -14.47
CA GLU A 414 -0.16 9.18 -15.38
C GLU A 414 1.25 9.20 -15.99
N ALA A 415 1.82 10.36 -16.29
CA ALA A 415 3.18 10.47 -16.80
C ALA A 415 4.26 9.97 -15.81
N GLY A 416 3.94 9.80 -14.52
CA GLY A 416 4.86 9.29 -13.52
C GLY A 416 6.08 10.19 -13.31
N VAL A 417 5.91 11.52 -13.46
CA VAL A 417 7.04 12.46 -13.49
C VAL A 417 7.89 12.41 -12.22
N MET A 418 7.28 12.08 -11.07
CA MET A 418 8.00 11.98 -9.80
C MET A 418 8.86 10.72 -9.68
N ASP A 419 8.63 9.68 -10.49
CA ASP A 419 9.46 8.47 -10.47
C ASP A 419 10.79 8.70 -11.20
N ASP A 420 10.78 9.58 -12.19
CA ASP A 420 11.92 9.88 -13.04
C ASP A 420 13.07 10.58 -12.26
N PRO A 421 14.30 10.03 -12.26
CA PRO A 421 15.43 10.61 -11.53
C PRO A 421 15.83 12.01 -12.00
N GLU A 422 15.74 12.29 -13.31
CA GLU A 422 16.12 13.58 -13.89
C GLU A 422 15.12 14.66 -13.48
N PHE A 423 13.82 14.38 -13.61
CA PHE A 423 12.75 15.25 -13.15
C PHE A 423 12.90 15.54 -11.65
N ARG A 424 13.10 14.52 -10.81
CA ARG A 424 13.31 14.70 -9.36
C ARG A 424 14.49 15.61 -9.06
N THR A 425 15.60 15.43 -9.75
CA THR A 425 16.81 16.25 -9.55
C THR A 425 16.54 17.71 -9.87
N LEU A 426 15.95 18.00 -11.03
CA LEU A 426 15.61 19.36 -11.46
C LEU A 426 14.53 20.00 -10.57
N ALA A 427 13.51 19.23 -10.19
CA ALA A 427 12.44 19.63 -9.30
C ALA A 427 12.96 20.02 -7.91
N ASN A 428 13.85 19.21 -7.33
CA ASN A 428 14.47 19.48 -6.04
C ASN A 428 15.40 20.69 -6.09
N ALA A 429 16.18 20.84 -7.17
CA ALA A 429 17.00 22.04 -7.40
C ALA A 429 16.13 23.31 -7.48
N LEU A 430 15.00 23.26 -8.19
CA LEU A 430 14.06 24.38 -8.28
C LEU A 430 13.45 24.72 -6.91
N VAL A 431 13.11 23.72 -6.10
CA VAL A 431 12.63 23.95 -4.73
C VAL A 431 13.70 24.60 -3.87
N GLY A 432 14.98 24.19 -3.98
CA GLY A 432 16.11 24.83 -3.32
C GLY A 432 16.25 26.30 -3.72
N LEU A 433 16.29 26.58 -5.03
CA LEU A 433 16.38 27.94 -5.58
C LEU A 433 15.23 28.85 -5.15
N ARG A 434 14.03 28.31 -4.91
CA ARG A 434 12.89 29.09 -4.40
C ARG A 434 13.01 29.44 -2.91
N ARG A 435 13.71 28.61 -2.13
CA ARG A 435 14.01 28.89 -0.72
C ARG A 435 15.11 29.95 -0.58
N ASP A 436 16.05 29.97 -1.53
CA ASP A 436 17.15 30.92 -1.56
C ASP A 436 16.69 32.30 -2.05
N ALA A 437 16.48 33.23 -1.12
CA ALA A 437 16.03 34.60 -1.44
C ALA A 437 17.02 35.40 -2.34
N SER A 438 18.29 34.96 -2.41
CA SER A 438 19.33 35.55 -3.25
C SER A 438 19.45 34.92 -4.64
N ALA A 439 18.69 33.86 -4.93
CA ALA A 439 18.75 33.19 -6.23
C ALA A 439 18.22 34.10 -7.35
N GLU A 440 18.94 34.13 -8.47
CA GLU A 440 18.56 34.92 -9.64
C GLU A 440 17.23 34.40 -10.23
N GLU A 441 16.32 35.31 -10.56
CA GLU A 441 15.00 34.93 -11.09
C GLU A 441 15.12 34.22 -12.46
N THR A 442 16.12 34.58 -13.26
CA THR A 442 16.42 33.92 -14.54
C THR A 442 16.74 32.44 -14.35
N ALA A 443 17.49 32.08 -13.30
CA ALA A 443 17.78 30.69 -12.97
C ALA A 443 16.49 29.92 -12.65
N LYS A 444 15.57 30.50 -11.88
CA LYS A 444 14.28 29.86 -11.57
C LYS A 444 13.47 29.60 -12.84
N VAL A 445 13.44 30.55 -13.78
CA VAL A 445 12.74 30.38 -15.07
C VAL A 445 13.39 29.29 -15.92
N VAL A 446 14.72 29.22 -15.97
CA VAL A 446 15.44 28.15 -16.69
C VAL A 446 15.08 26.77 -16.12
N TYR A 447 15.13 26.61 -14.80
CA TYR A 447 14.75 25.34 -14.17
C TYR A 447 13.26 25.01 -14.36
N GLN A 448 12.36 25.99 -14.32
CA GLN A 448 10.94 25.77 -14.65
C GLN A 448 10.77 25.23 -16.07
N HIS A 449 11.45 25.82 -17.05
CA HIS A 449 11.41 25.33 -18.43
C HIS A 449 11.96 23.91 -18.53
N SER A 450 13.11 23.62 -17.90
CA SER A 450 13.70 22.27 -17.92
C SER A 450 12.77 21.22 -17.28
N VAL A 451 12.16 21.54 -16.13
CA VAL A 451 11.19 20.65 -15.46
C VAL A 451 9.96 20.40 -16.35
N ALA A 452 9.44 21.44 -17.03
CA ALA A 452 8.31 21.30 -17.96
C ALA A 452 8.67 20.47 -19.21
N GLU A 453 9.87 20.66 -19.75
CA GLU A 453 10.36 19.90 -20.90
C GLU A 453 10.49 18.40 -20.57
N VAL A 454 11.04 18.07 -19.41
CA VAL A 454 11.12 16.68 -18.94
C VAL A 454 9.73 16.08 -18.73
N ALA A 455 8.79 16.79 -18.09
CA ALA A 455 7.42 16.32 -17.92
C ALA A 455 6.74 16.01 -19.27
N MET A 456 6.87 16.91 -20.25
CA MET A 456 6.32 16.72 -21.59
C MET A 456 6.97 15.54 -22.33
N ARG A 457 8.28 15.36 -22.19
CA ARG A 457 9.01 14.22 -22.77
C ARG A 457 8.54 12.90 -22.18
N LEU A 458 8.38 12.81 -20.85
CA LEU A 458 7.90 11.60 -20.18
C LEU A 458 6.46 11.26 -20.59
N ALA A 459 5.56 12.24 -20.59
CA ALA A 459 4.19 12.05 -21.07
C ALA A 459 4.14 11.61 -22.54
N SER A 460 4.94 12.24 -23.41
CA SER A 460 5.05 11.88 -24.83
C SER A 460 5.55 10.45 -25.02
N ALA A 461 6.56 10.04 -24.24
CA ALA A 461 7.10 8.68 -24.28
C ALA A 461 6.05 7.65 -23.84
N LYS A 462 5.29 7.93 -22.79
CA LYS A 462 4.22 7.05 -22.30
C LYS A 462 3.07 6.92 -23.30
N LEU A 463 2.61 8.03 -23.91
CA LEU A 463 1.60 7.99 -24.97
C LEU A 463 2.09 7.14 -26.14
N ARG A 464 3.31 7.43 -26.64
CA ARG A 464 3.88 6.71 -27.78
C ARG A 464 4.03 5.21 -27.51
N ALA A 465 4.53 4.83 -26.34
CA ALA A 465 4.64 3.43 -25.95
C ALA A 465 3.26 2.75 -25.89
N THR A 466 2.22 3.47 -25.48
CA THR A 466 0.84 2.96 -25.44
C THR A 466 0.28 2.76 -26.85
N GLU A 467 0.52 3.70 -27.77
CA GLU A 467 0.10 3.60 -29.16
C GLU A 467 0.86 2.52 -29.94
N GLU A 468 2.17 2.38 -29.70
CA GLU A 468 2.97 1.27 -30.21
C GLU A 468 2.44 -0.06 -29.65
N ALA A 469 2.16 -0.10 -28.34
CA ALA A 469 1.33 -1.07 -27.63
C ALA A 469 0.14 -1.57 -28.44
N GLN A 470 -0.78 -0.64 -28.69
CA GLN A 470 -2.05 -0.87 -29.36
C GLN A 470 -1.86 -1.30 -30.83
N ALA A 471 -0.87 -0.74 -31.53
CA ALA A 471 -0.58 -1.10 -32.91
C ALA A 471 -0.10 -2.56 -33.02
N HIS A 472 0.67 -3.05 -32.05
CA HIS A 472 1.07 -4.45 -31.96
C HIS A 472 -0.10 -5.37 -31.57
N TYR A 473 -1.00 -4.89 -30.71
CA TYR A 473 -2.16 -5.64 -30.21
C TYR A 473 -3.49 -4.96 -30.56
N PRO A 474 -3.90 -4.94 -31.84
CA PRO A 474 -5.05 -4.14 -32.32
C PRO A 474 -6.42 -4.64 -31.80
N PHE A 475 -6.46 -5.79 -31.14
CA PHE A 475 -7.65 -6.33 -30.47
C PHE A 475 -7.77 -5.82 -29.02
N LEU A 476 -6.79 -5.08 -28.52
CA LEU A 476 -6.85 -4.36 -27.24
C LEU A 476 -7.12 -2.88 -27.48
N SER A 477 -7.87 -2.25 -26.57
CA SER A 477 -7.97 -0.80 -26.46
C SER A 477 -6.64 -0.21 -25.95
N LYS A 478 -6.42 1.10 -26.12
CA LYS A 478 -5.24 1.80 -25.56
C LYS A 478 -5.11 1.62 -24.04
N ARG A 479 -6.21 1.28 -23.37
CA ARG A 479 -6.30 1.04 -21.93
C ARG A 479 -7.07 -0.23 -21.64
N VAL A 480 -6.63 -0.99 -20.65
CA VAL A 480 -7.34 -2.16 -20.14
C VAL A 480 -7.59 -1.90 -18.65
N ALA A 481 -8.86 -1.93 -18.22
CA ALA A 481 -9.27 -1.56 -16.86
C ALA A 481 -8.66 -0.20 -16.40
N GLY A 482 -8.68 0.81 -17.28
CA GLY A 482 -8.13 2.14 -17.03
C GLY A 482 -6.60 2.28 -17.17
N VAL A 483 -5.86 1.18 -17.11
CA VAL A 483 -4.38 1.14 -17.20
C VAL A 483 -3.91 1.27 -18.65
N PRO A 484 -2.96 2.18 -18.98
CA PRO A 484 -2.35 2.24 -20.32
C PRO A 484 -1.64 0.94 -20.71
N LEU A 485 -1.72 0.54 -21.98
CA LEU A 485 -0.99 -0.65 -22.47
C LEU A 485 0.53 -0.58 -22.25
N SER A 486 1.12 0.62 -22.20
CA SER A 486 2.55 0.81 -21.93
C SER A 486 2.98 0.40 -20.52
N GLU A 487 2.03 0.26 -19.59
CA GLU A 487 2.30 -0.11 -18.20
C GLU A 487 2.04 -1.59 -17.91
N LEU A 488 1.53 -2.33 -18.89
CA LEU A 488 1.25 -3.76 -18.75
C LEU A 488 2.46 -4.57 -19.25
N PRO A 489 2.89 -5.61 -18.51
CA PRO A 489 4.01 -6.47 -18.90
C PRO A 489 3.63 -7.47 -20.00
N LEU A 490 2.90 -7.03 -21.03
CA LEU A 490 2.35 -7.89 -22.09
C LEU A 490 3.45 -8.64 -22.86
N ALA A 491 4.61 -8.02 -23.04
CA ALA A 491 5.74 -8.63 -23.73
C ALA A 491 6.44 -9.71 -22.90
N GLN A 492 6.41 -9.60 -21.57
CA GLN A 492 7.02 -10.54 -20.64
C GLN A 492 6.04 -11.66 -20.24
N ASP A 493 4.74 -11.43 -20.35
CA ASP A 493 3.73 -12.43 -19.98
C ASP A 493 3.67 -13.60 -20.98
N GLU A 494 4.15 -14.77 -20.56
CA GLU A 494 4.23 -15.96 -21.41
C GLU A 494 2.86 -16.43 -21.92
N LEU A 495 1.82 -16.34 -21.09
CA LEU A 495 0.46 -16.76 -21.45
C LEU A 495 -0.13 -15.86 -22.53
N PHE A 496 -0.01 -14.54 -22.37
CA PHE A 496 -0.44 -13.57 -23.36
C PHE A 496 0.33 -13.75 -24.67
N GLN A 497 1.66 -13.91 -24.63
CA GLN A 497 2.46 -14.18 -25.83
C GLN A 497 2.08 -15.48 -26.52
N ALA A 498 1.76 -16.54 -25.77
CA ALA A 498 1.27 -17.80 -26.35
C ALA A 498 -0.09 -17.63 -27.05
N LEU A 499 -0.96 -16.75 -26.55
CA LEU A 499 -2.24 -16.41 -27.19
C LEU A 499 -2.04 -15.57 -28.45
N VAL A 500 -1.12 -14.61 -28.42
CA VAL A 500 -0.72 -13.82 -29.60
C VAL A 500 -0.14 -14.74 -30.69
N ALA A 501 0.70 -15.71 -30.32
CA ALA A 501 1.24 -16.70 -31.24
C ALA A 501 0.14 -17.60 -31.84
N GLN A 502 -0.87 -17.99 -31.06
CA GLN A 502 -2.04 -18.73 -31.56
C GLN A 502 -2.90 -17.88 -32.51
N ARG A 503 -2.98 -16.57 -32.28
CA ARG A 503 -3.73 -15.62 -33.11
C ARG A 503 -3.06 -15.41 -34.47
N ALA A 504 -1.74 -15.30 -34.52
CA ALA A 504 -0.97 -14.95 -35.72
C ALA A 504 -1.37 -15.70 -37.01
N PRO A 505 -1.47 -17.05 -37.04
CA PRO A 505 -1.87 -17.77 -38.25
C PRO A 505 -3.36 -17.60 -38.61
N LEU A 506 -4.22 -17.21 -37.66
CA LEU A 506 -5.65 -17.05 -37.88
C LEU A 506 -5.98 -15.76 -38.65
N VAL A 507 -5.16 -14.72 -38.47
CA VAL A 507 -5.32 -13.39 -39.07
C VAL A 507 -5.22 -13.42 -40.60
N GLY A 508 -4.48 -14.36 -41.18
CA GLY A 508 -4.35 -14.50 -42.64
C GLY A 508 -5.65 -14.91 -43.35
N SER A 509 -6.65 -15.40 -42.63
CA SER A 509 -7.97 -15.78 -43.18
C SER A 509 -9.08 -15.53 -42.16
N PRO A 510 -9.39 -14.26 -41.84
CA PRO A 510 -10.18 -13.90 -40.66
C PRO A 510 -11.63 -14.33 -40.78
N ARG A 511 -12.20 -14.34 -41.99
CA ARG A 511 -13.59 -14.80 -42.22
C ARG A 511 -13.77 -16.29 -41.92
N THR A 512 -12.83 -17.11 -42.38
CA THR A 512 -12.85 -18.56 -42.16
C THR A 512 -12.54 -18.92 -40.71
N ASN A 513 -11.69 -18.12 -40.06
CA ASN A 513 -11.25 -18.34 -38.69
C ASN A 513 -12.04 -17.54 -37.65
N ALA A 514 -13.15 -16.89 -38.02
CA ALA A 514 -13.81 -15.87 -37.19
C ALA A 514 -14.06 -16.33 -35.74
N ALA A 515 -14.65 -17.51 -35.55
CA ALA A 515 -14.92 -18.06 -34.21
C ALA A 515 -13.64 -18.35 -33.41
N ARG A 516 -12.59 -18.88 -34.06
CA ARG A 516 -11.30 -19.16 -33.42
C ARG A 516 -10.54 -17.88 -33.09
N LEU A 517 -10.59 -16.90 -33.98
CA LEU A 517 -9.96 -15.60 -33.79
C LEU A 517 -10.60 -14.89 -32.60
N HIS A 518 -11.93 -14.81 -32.57
CA HIS A 518 -12.68 -14.26 -31.44
C HIS A 518 -12.35 -14.98 -30.14
N ALA A 519 -12.30 -16.31 -30.12
CA ALA A 519 -12.00 -17.06 -28.91
C ALA A 519 -10.57 -16.82 -28.38
N VAL A 520 -9.58 -16.70 -29.28
CA VAL A 520 -8.18 -16.41 -28.88
C VAL A 520 -8.04 -14.95 -28.44
N GLU A 521 -8.65 -14.00 -29.15
CA GLU A 521 -8.63 -12.58 -28.79
C GLU A 521 -9.32 -12.33 -27.45
N ALA A 522 -10.48 -12.96 -27.18
CA ALA A 522 -11.16 -12.86 -25.90
C ALA A 522 -10.30 -13.38 -24.73
N ARG A 523 -9.60 -14.49 -24.92
CA ARG A 523 -8.66 -15.01 -23.90
C ARG A 523 -7.46 -14.08 -23.69
N ALA A 524 -6.97 -13.45 -24.75
CA ALA A 524 -5.87 -12.50 -24.65
C ALA A 524 -6.31 -11.20 -23.96
N GLN A 525 -7.55 -10.74 -24.21
CA GLN A 525 -8.19 -9.64 -23.49
C GLN A 525 -8.38 -9.96 -22.01
N ASP A 526 -8.87 -11.16 -21.67
CA ASP A 526 -9.00 -11.62 -20.29
C ASP A 526 -7.63 -11.63 -19.58
N ARG A 527 -6.58 -12.17 -20.22
CA ARG A 527 -5.22 -12.14 -19.65
C ARG A 527 -4.67 -10.72 -19.48
N ALA A 528 -4.88 -9.84 -20.45
CA ALA A 528 -4.46 -8.43 -20.34
C ALA A 528 -5.17 -7.72 -19.18
N ARG A 529 -6.44 -8.07 -18.91
CA ARG A 529 -7.19 -7.56 -17.76
C ARG A 529 -6.64 -8.09 -16.44
N GLU A 530 -6.35 -9.38 -16.33
CA GLU A 530 -5.70 -9.94 -15.14
C GLU A 530 -4.39 -9.22 -14.81
N LEU A 531 -3.59 -8.87 -15.83
CA LEU A 531 -2.36 -8.09 -15.66
C LEU A 531 -2.63 -6.65 -15.23
N ALA A 532 -3.68 -6.01 -15.75
CA ALA A 532 -4.11 -4.67 -15.33
C ALA A 532 -4.58 -4.68 -13.87
N ASP A 533 -5.39 -5.66 -13.48
CA ASP A 533 -5.87 -5.81 -12.10
C ASP A 533 -4.72 -6.07 -11.13
N ALA A 534 -3.76 -6.92 -11.51
CA ALA A 534 -2.56 -7.20 -10.70
C ALA A 534 -1.74 -5.93 -10.49
N LYS A 535 -1.53 -5.14 -11.55
CA LYS A 535 -0.84 -3.85 -11.45
C LYS A 535 -1.61 -2.87 -10.58
N SER A 536 -2.91 -2.69 -10.78
CA SER A 536 -3.73 -1.78 -9.96
C SER A 536 -3.72 -2.18 -8.48
N LYS A 537 -3.71 -3.48 -8.17
CA LYS A 537 -3.57 -3.99 -6.79
C LYS A 537 -2.19 -3.66 -6.20
N LEU A 538 -1.12 -3.78 -6.99
CA LEU A 538 0.24 -3.42 -6.58
C LEU A 538 0.37 -1.90 -6.33
N ASP A 539 -0.14 -1.08 -7.26
CA ASP A 539 -0.14 0.38 -7.10
C ASP A 539 -0.99 0.80 -5.88
N GLY A 540 -2.14 0.16 -5.68
CA GLY A 540 -2.99 0.38 -4.49
C GLY A 540 -2.30 0.00 -3.17
N LEU A 541 -1.51 -1.08 -3.15
CA LEU A 541 -0.68 -1.46 -2.00
C LEU A 541 0.34 -0.36 -1.71
N ARG A 542 1.09 0.09 -2.72
CA ARG A 542 2.13 1.12 -2.58
C ARG A 542 1.53 2.43 -2.06
N ASN A 543 0.43 2.88 -2.64
CA ASN A 543 -0.28 4.09 -2.22
C ASN A 543 -0.78 3.99 -0.78
N ALA A 544 -1.33 2.83 -0.38
CA ALA A 544 -1.75 2.60 1.00
C ALA A 544 -0.57 2.62 1.98
N ALA A 545 0.61 2.14 1.57
CA ALA A 545 1.82 2.18 2.39
C ALA A 545 2.31 3.61 2.60
N ASP A 546 2.31 4.42 1.54
CA ASP A 546 2.65 5.84 1.64
C ASP A 546 1.64 6.59 2.51
N ASP A 547 0.34 6.31 2.34
CA ASP A 547 -0.71 6.94 3.15
C ASP A 547 -0.65 6.51 4.62
N GLU A 548 -0.28 5.27 4.95
CA GLU A 548 -0.06 4.84 6.34
C GLU A 548 1.02 5.70 7.03
N VAL A 549 2.16 5.91 6.34
CA VAL A 549 3.22 6.78 6.86
C VAL A 549 2.71 8.22 6.95
N ARG A 550 1.99 8.71 5.94
CA ARG A 550 1.46 10.08 5.91
C ARG A 550 0.40 10.33 6.99
N ALA A 551 -0.44 9.34 7.29
CA ALA A 551 -1.50 9.43 8.30
C ALA A 551 -0.94 9.66 9.71
N ARG A 552 0.20 9.03 10.02
CA ARG A 552 0.94 9.24 11.28
C ARG A 552 1.75 10.56 11.27
N ASN A 553 2.02 11.10 10.09
CA ASN A 553 2.81 12.30 9.86
C ASN A 553 2.02 13.38 9.11
N PRO A 554 0.90 13.89 9.67
CA PRO A 554 -0.04 14.78 8.97
C PRO A 554 0.55 16.15 8.61
N PHE A 555 1.72 16.47 9.17
CA PHE A 555 2.49 17.67 8.84
C PHE A 555 3.28 17.52 7.53
N LEU A 556 3.49 16.29 7.03
CA LEU A 556 4.05 16.02 5.70
C LEU A 556 2.93 16.19 4.65
N PRO A 557 3.05 17.18 3.74
CA PRO A 557 1.94 17.58 2.89
C PRO A 557 1.69 16.63 1.72
N HIS A 558 2.63 15.77 1.34
CA HIS A 558 2.56 14.91 0.14
C HIS A 558 2.92 13.47 0.49
N SER A 559 2.61 12.54 -0.41
CA SER A 559 2.95 11.10 -0.34
C SER A 559 4.45 10.83 -0.58
N ASP A 560 5.24 11.88 -0.74
CA ASP A 560 6.69 11.83 -0.96
C ASP A 560 7.42 12.97 -0.24
N VAL A 561 8.73 12.78 -0.01
CA VAL A 561 9.67 13.83 0.38
C VAL A 561 10.81 13.84 -0.64
N ARG A 562 11.05 15.00 -1.27
CA ARG A 562 12.06 15.16 -2.35
C ARG A 562 11.84 14.19 -3.54
N GLY A 563 10.60 13.75 -3.77
CA GLY A 563 10.28 12.74 -4.78
C GLY A 563 10.61 11.31 -4.38
N VAL A 564 11.01 11.07 -3.12
CA VAL A 564 11.12 9.72 -2.57
C VAL A 564 9.79 9.38 -1.88
N PRO A 565 9.09 8.29 -2.28
CA PRO A 565 7.85 7.88 -1.63
C PRO A 565 8.03 7.67 -0.12
N LEU A 566 7.01 7.99 0.68
CA LEU A 566 7.13 7.92 2.14
C LEU A 566 7.44 6.51 2.66
N ARG A 567 6.91 5.46 2.02
CA ARG A 567 7.19 4.04 2.34
C ARG A 567 8.68 3.70 2.25
N GLU A 568 9.40 4.40 1.37
CA GLU A 568 10.82 4.18 1.10
C GLU A 568 11.74 4.85 2.14
N LEU A 569 11.23 5.75 2.98
CA LEU A 569 12.08 6.56 3.86
C LEU A 569 12.42 5.90 5.20
N GLY A 570 11.65 4.89 5.62
CA GLY A 570 11.88 4.22 6.90
C GLY A 570 11.94 5.19 8.09
N LEU A 571 11.13 6.26 8.09
CA LEU A 571 11.21 7.36 9.08
C LEU A 571 11.13 6.88 10.54
N SER A 572 10.40 5.79 10.81
CA SER A 572 10.30 5.14 12.13
C SER A 572 11.64 4.57 12.62
N ARG A 573 12.51 4.13 11.70
CA ARG A 573 13.84 3.57 11.99
C ARG A 573 14.88 4.66 12.26
N ASP A 574 14.60 5.92 11.89
CA ASP A 574 15.51 7.02 12.15
C ASP A 574 15.45 7.43 13.65
N PRO A 575 16.55 7.30 14.41
CA PRO A 575 16.52 7.51 15.85
C PRO A 575 16.30 8.96 16.26
N GLU A 576 16.64 9.94 15.41
CA GLU A 576 16.33 11.35 15.68
C GLU A 576 14.85 11.62 15.43
N TYR A 577 14.32 11.16 14.30
CA TYR A 577 12.91 11.28 13.93
C TYR A 577 12.01 10.66 15.00
N ALA A 578 12.31 9.43 15.45
CA ALA A 578 11.56 8.76 16.50
C ALA A 578 11.53 9.57 17.81
N ARG A 579 12.65 10.17 18.22
CA ARG A 579 12.70 11.05 19.42
C ARG A 579 11.87 12.31 19.26
N LEU A 580 11.87 12.90 18.07
CA LEU A 580 11.06 14.07 17.75
C LEU A 580 9.57 13.73 17.70
N MET A 581 9.20 12.56 17.19
CA MET A 581 7.83 12.04 17.21
C MET A 581 7.34 11.81 18.64
N ASP A 582 8.15 11.16 19.48
CA ASP A 582 7.90 11.02 20.92
C ASP A 582 7.66 12.38 21.60
N ARG A 583 8.47 13.38 21.25
CA ARG A 583 8.30 14.75 21.77
C ARG A 583 7.00 15.37 21.29
N ARG A 584 6.66 15.23 20.00
CA ARG A 584 5.41 15.73 19.41
C ARG A 584 4.18 15.17 20.13
N LEU A 585 4.15 13.87 20.36
CA LEU A 585 3.02 13.19 21.01
C LEU A 585 2.83 13.64 22.46
N LYS A 586 3.92 13.85 23.21
CA LYS A 586 3.85 14.44 24.56
C LYS A 586 3.31 15.87 24.53
N LEU A 587 3.75 16.67 23.58
CA LEU A 587 3.27 18.05 23.46
C LEU A 587 1.77 18.13 23.10
N LYS A 588 1.24 17.12 22.39
CA LYS A 588 -0.19 16.99 22.06
C LYS A 588 -1.11 16.70 23.24
N GLU A 589 -0.59 16.34 24.41
CA GLU A 589 -1.41 16.20 25.62
C GLU A 589 -1.98 17.56 26.08
N ARG A 590 -1.31 18.67 25.70
CA ARG A 590 -1.70 20.06 25.97
C ARG A 590 -1.41 20.96 24.75
N PRO A 591 -2.16 20.80 23.64
CA PRO A 591 -1.80 21.39 22.36
C PRO A 591 -1.87 22.93 22.35
N VAL A 592 -2.79 23.50 23.14
CA VAL A 592 -2.97 24.97 23.23
C VAL A 592 -1.78 25.62 23.94
N GLU A 593 -1.32 25.04 25.05
CA GLU A 593 -0.16 25.53 25.80
C GLU A 593 1.13 25.33 25.00
N ASN A 594 1.23 24.19 24.29
CA ASN A 594 2.44 23.77 23.59
C ASN A 594 2.47 24.19 22.11
N ALA A 595 1.58 25.05 21.64
CA ALA A 595 1.39 25.33 20.20
C ALA A 595 2.69 25.77 19.49
N ALA A 596 3.48 26.65 20.10
CA ALA A 596 4.75 27.12 19.53
C ALA A 596 5.80 26.00 19.47
N GLU A 597 5.90 25.18 20.52
CA GLU A 597 6.82 24.04 20.54
C GLU A 597 6.40 22.93 19.59
N LEU A 598 5.09 22.64 19.47
CA LEU A 598 4.55 21.70 18.48
C LEU A 598 4.94 22.13 17.07
N THR A 599 4.77 23.42 16.75
CA THR A 599 5.14 23.98 15.45
C THR A 599 6.64 23.82 15.19
N ALA A 600 7.49 24.08 16.19
CA ALA A 600 8.93 23.92 16.07
C ALA A 600 9.35 22.45 15.89
N VAL A 601 8.74 21.53 16.64
CA VAL A 601 9.03 20.09 16.54
C VAL A 601 8.57 19.53 15.19
N GLU A 602 7.39 19.92 14.71
CA GLU A 602 6.91 19.52 13.38
C GLU A 602 7.77 20.10 12.25
N ALA A 603 8.29 21.33 12.40
CA ALA A 603 9.26 21.88 11.46
C ALA A 603 10.56 21.07 11.44
N ARG A 604 11.10 20.69 12.61
CA ARG A 604 12.30 19.83 12.68
C ARG A 604 12.03 18.42 12.14
N LEU A 605 10.84 17.86 12.35
CA LEU A 605 10.45 16.57 11.75
C LEU A 605 10.44 16.63 10.21
N LYS A 606 9.91 17.72 9.63
CA LYS A 606 9.96 17.94 8.16
C LYS A 606 11.39 18.04 7.65
N GLU A 607 12.24 18.77 8.36
CA GLU A 607 13.65 18.91 8.02
C GLU A 607 14.36 17.55 8.11
N ARG A 608 14.15 16.79 9.19
CA ARG A 608 14.75 15.46 9.34
C ARG A 608 14.28 14.48 8.26
N ALA A 609 13.00 14.48 7.91
CA ALA A 609 12.50 13.68 6.78
C ALA A 609 13.16 14.08 5.45
N THR A 610 13.44 15.38 5.27
CA THR A 610 14.17 15.89 4.10
C THR A 610 15.62 15.40 4.09
N GLU A 611 16.32 15.46 5.22
CA GLU A 611 17.70 14.93 5.36
C GLU A 611 17.77 13.43 5.05
N VAL A 612 16.80 12.64 5.56
CA VAL A 612 16.70 11.20 5.30
C VAL A 612 16.46 10.93 3.81
N ALA A 613 15.55 11.66 3.18
CA ALA A 613 15.29 11.53 1.75
C ALA A 613 16.52 11.90 0.89
N GLU A 614 17.22 12.97 1.25
CA GLU A 614 18.45 13.41 0.55
C GLU A 614 19.57 12.38 0.67
N ALA A 615 19.80 11.82 1.88
CA ALA A 615 20.76 10.74 2.07
C ALA A 615 20.40 9.49 1.24
N LYS A 616 19.11 9.17 1.14
CA LYS A 616 18.63 8.05 0.35
C LYS A 616 18.81 8.25 -1.16
N LEU A 617 18.58 9.47 -1.65
CA LEU A 617 18.86 9.83 -3.04
C LEU A 617 20.35 9.74 -3.37
N VAL A 618 21.24 10.18 -2.46
CA VAL A 618 22.69 10.04 -2.64
C VAL A 618 23.07 8.56 -2.76
N ALA A 619 22.63 7.73 -1.81
CA ALA A 619 22.88 6.28 -1.86
C ALA A 619 22.33 5.64 -3.16
N GLU A 620 21.14 6.04 -3.59
CA GLU A 620 20.57 5.57 -4.86
C GLU A 620 21.45 5.95 -6.06
N THR A 621 21.92 7.20 -6.12
CA THR A 621 22.78 7.64 -7.23
C THR A 621 24.11 6.88 -7.27
N GLU A 622 24.71 6.59 -6.12
CA GLU A 622 25.93 5.80 -6.02
C GLU A 622 25.71 4.35 -6.48
N LEU A 623 24.60 3.73 -6.06
CA LEU A 623 24.24 2.37 -6.47
C LEU A 623 23.91 2.29 -7.97
N ARG A 624 23.20 3.28 -8.52
CA ARG A 624 22.93 3.38 -9.97
C ARG A 624 24.21 3.54 -10.79
N ALA A 625 25.17 4.31 -10.28
CA ALA A 625 26.48 4.46 -10.91
C ALA A 625 27.29 3.16 -10.86
N LYS A 626 27.18 2.40 -9.76
CA LYS A 626 27.83 1.10 -9.58
C LYS A 626 27.20 0.00 -10.43
N TYR A 627 25.88 0.01 -10.60
CA TYR A 627 25.10 -1.00 -11.33
C TYR A 627 24.25 -0.39 -12.46
N PRO A 628 24.88 0.17 -13.51
CA PRO A 628 24.16 0.89 -14.56
C PRO A 628 23.26 0.01 -15.43
N THR A 629 23.48 -1.31 -15.44
CA THR A 629 22.70 -2.27 -16.23
C THR A 629 21.47 -2.81 -15.49
N VAL A 630 21.33 -2.52 -14.18
CA VAL A 630 20.19 -2.99 -13.39
C VAL A 630 18.96 -2.14 -13.73
N ALA A 631 17.91 -2.82 -14.18
CA ALA A 631 16.64 -2.24 -14.51
C ALA A 631 15.68 -2.38 -13.32
N THR A 632 14.97 -1.29 -13.00
CA THR A 632 13.91 -1.28 -11.99
C THR A 632 12.62 -0.81 -12.67
N ALA A 633 11.51 -1.52 -12.43
CA ALA A 633 10.21 -1.08 -12.91
C ALA A 633 9.81 0.27 -12.28
N PRO A 634 8.96 1.08 -12.95
CA PRO A 634 8.38 2.27 -12.34
C PRO A 634 7.70 1.95 -11.00
N GLY A 635 7.95 2.78 -9.99
CA GLY A 635 7.42 2.61 -8.63
C GLY A 635 8.01 1.44 -7.81
N ALA A 636 8.90 0.62 -8.38
CA ALA A 636 9.60 -0.43 -7.64
C ALA A 636 10.52 0.16 -6.55
N ALA A 637 10.92 -0.69 -5.60
CA ALA A 637 11.84 -0.31 -4.55
C ALA A 637 13.12 0.31 -5.12
N MET A 638 13.59 1.35 -4.42
CA MET A 638 14.88 1.96 -4.74
C MET A 638 16.00 0.94 -4.45
N LEU A 639 17.11 0.93 -5.20
CA LEU A 639 18.26 0.06 -4.89
C LEU A 639 18.79 0.32 -3.48
N SER A 640 18.71 1.58 -3.04
CA SER A 640 19.02 2.02 -1.67
C SER A 640 18.11 1.42 -0.58
N SER A 641 16.96 0.82 -0.93
CA SER A 641 16.06 0.12 -0.01
C SER A 641 16.33 -1.38 0.10
N LEU A 642 17.00 -1.99 -0.87
CA LEU A 642 17.15 -3.44 -0.97
C LEU A 642 18.20 -4.04 -0.02
N GLU A 643 18.69 -3.25 0.95
CA GLU A 643 19.71 -3.66 1.93
C GLU A 643 20.86 -4.50 1.31
N LEU A 644 21.32 -4.11 0.11
CA LEU A 644 22.25 -4.89 -0.74
C LEU A 644 23.52 -5.35 0.00
N THR A 645 23.96 -4.60 1.01
CA THR A 645 25.13 -4.91 1.85
C THR A 645 24.97 -6.16 2.71
N LEU A 646 23.73 -6.62 2.94
CA LEU A 646 23.44 -7.83 3.70
C LEU A 646 23.44 -9.10 2.84
N ASP A 647 23.39 -8.98 1.50
CA ASP A 647 23.41 -10.16 0.62
C ASP A 647 24.82 -10.78 0.57
N PRO A 648 25.01 -12.01 1.10
CA PRO A 648 26.34 -12.60 1.22
C PRO A 648 26.95 -12.96 -0.14
N ARG A 649 26.12 -13.22 -1.16
CA ARG A 649 26.57 -13.57 -2.51
C ARG A 649 27.08 -12.34 -3.24
N LEU A 650 26.38 -11.21 -3.14
CA LEU A 650 26.81 -9.93 -3.66
C LEU A 650 28.08 -9.47 -2.96
N ALA A 651 28.16 -9.59 -1.62
CA ALA A 651 29.38 -9.26 -0.88
C ALA A 651 30.60 -10.07 -1.36
N GLN A 652 30.43 -11.36 -1.66
CA GLN A 652 31.49 -12.19 -2.24
C GLN A 652 31.89 -11.75 -3.65
N LEU A 653 30.91 -11.43 -4.51
CA LEU A 653 31.17 -10.95 -5.87
C LEU A 653 31.89 -9.60 -5.87
N GLU A 654 31.51 -8.69 -4.98
CA GLU A 654 32.18 -7.41 -4.79
C GLU A 654 33.62 -7.57 -4.32
N GLN A 655 33.87 -8.47 -3.35
CA GLN A 655 35.22 -8.80 -2.92
C GLN A 655 36.07 -9.37 -4.05
N GLN A 656 35.47 -10.18 -4.94
CA GLN A 656 36.14 -10.68 -6.14
C GLN A 656 36.46 -9.54 -7.12
N CYS A 657 35.53 -8.62 -7.37
CA CYS A 657 35.79 -7.44 -8.20
C CYS A 657 36.96 -6.62 -7.67
N VAL A 658 36.99 -6.34 -6.35
CA VAL A 658 38.09 -5.61 -5.70
C VAL A 658 39.41 -6.38 -5.84
N ALA A 659 39.42 -7.68 -5.54
CA ALA A 659 40.62 -8.52 -5.62
C ALA A 659 41.16 -8.63 -7.05
N LEU A 660 40.30 -8.62 -8.07
CA LEU A 660 40.68 -8.60 -9.48
C LEU A 660 41.21 -7.23 -9.92
N ALA A 661 40.62 -6.14 -9.42
CA ALA A 661 41.06 -4.77 -9.70
C ALA A 661 42.42 -4.45 -9.07
N ASP A 662 42.72 -4.99 -7.89
CA ASP A 662 43.97 -4.77 -7.16
C ASP A 662 45.17 -5.56 -7.71
N GLN A 663 44.97 -6.39 -8.73
CA GLN A 663 46.06 -7.14 -9.35
C GLN A 663 47.04 -6.21 -10.06
N ALA A 664 48.33 -6.51 -10.01
CA ALA A 664 49.37 -5.71 -10.67
C ALA A 664 49.20 -5.59 -12.20
N LYS A 665 48.42 -6.50 -12.80
CA LYS A 665 47.96 -6.47 -14.20
C LYS A 665 46.52 -7.03 -14.22
N PRO A 666 45.50 -6.19 -14.00
CA PRO A 666 44.12 -6.67 -13.96
C PRO A 666 43.71 -7.13 -15.36
N ASP A 667 43.16 -8.33 -15.47
CA ASP A 667 42.51 -8.78 -16.70
C ASP A 667 41.14 -8.10 -16.80
N CYS A 668 41.04 -7.06 -17.63
CA CYS A 668 39.81 -6.28 -17.80
C CYS A 668 38.62 -7.15 -18.22
N ALA A 669 38.84 -8.26 -18.95
CA ALA A 669 37.75 -9.14 -19.35
C ALA A 669 37.21 -9.92 -18.14
N VAL A 670 38.09 -10.39 -17.27
CA VAL A 670 37.70 -11.14 -16.05
C VAL A 670 37.05 -10.21 -15.03
N LEU A 671 37.56 -8.99 -14.86
CA LEU A 671 36.96 -7.98 -14.00
C LEU A 671 35.54 -7.64 -14.48
N ARG A 672 35.35 -7.38 -15.78
CA ARG A 672 34.04 -7.08 -16.34
C ARG A 672 33.05 -8.23 -16.14
N VAL A 673 33.48 -9.48 -16.29
CA VAL A 673 32.62 -10.65 -16.02
C VAL A 673 32.20 -10.71 -14.55
N ALA A 674 33.11 -10.38 -13.62
CA ALA A 674 32.77 -10.32 -12.20
C ALA A 674 31.80 -9.17 -11.88
N GLU A 675 31.99 -8.00 -12.50
CA GLU A 675 31.08 -6.84 -12.39
C GLU A 675 29.70 -7.16 -12.97
N GLU A 676 29.63 -7.82 -14.14
CA GLU A 676 28.40 -8.30 -14.76
C GLU A 676 27.69 -9.32 -13.86
N ALA A 677 28.44 -10.22 -13.21
CA ALA A 677 27.86 -11.17 -12.25
C ALA A 677 27.31 -10.48 -10.99
N ALA A 678 28.00 -9.45 -10.48
CA ALA A 678 27.50 -8.63 -9.37
C ALA A 678 26.22 -7.88 -9.78
N ALA A 679 26.20 -7.25 -10.95
CA ALA A 679 25.01 -6.58 -11.48
C ALA A 679 23.85 -7.56 -11.72
N ALA A 680 24.12 -8.77 -12.21
CA ALA A 680 23.11 -9.81 -12.35
C ALA A 680 22.52 -10.23 -11.00
N ARG A 681 23.34 -10.35 -9.94
CA ARG A 681 22.82 -10.63 -8.59
C ARG A 681 21.97 -9.48 -8.05
N VAL A 682 22.34 -8.23 -8.32
CA VAL A 682 21.49 -7.08 -7.96
C VAL A 682 20.17 -7.11 -8.72
N GLN A 683 20.17 -7.47 -10.01
CA GLN A 683 18.93 -7.65 -10.77
C GLN A 683 18.06 -8.78 -10.18
N GLU A 684 18.66 -9.93 -9.82
CA GLU A 684 17.94 -11.01 -9.13
C GLU A 684 17.28 -10.49 -7.84
N LEU A 685 17.98 -9.68 -7.04
CA LEU A 685 17.42 -9.10 -5.80
C LEU A 685 16.27 -8.13 -6.07
N VAL A 686 16.36 -7.31 -7.12
CA VAL A 686 15.26 -6.42 -7.57
C VAL A 686 14.04 -7.24 -7.98
N ASP A 687 14.25 -8.32 -8.73
CA ASP A 687 13.16 -9.18 -9.21
C ASP A 687 12.55 -9.99 -8.07
N GLU A 688 13.37 -10.47 -7.12
CA GLU A 688 12.94 -11.13 -5.87
C GLU A 688 12.05 -10.18 -5.05
N ASP A 689 12.46 -8.93 -4.82
CA ASP A 689 11.69 -7.93 -4.09
C ASP A 689 10.36 -7.59 -4.80
N ALA A 690 10.40 -7.37 -6.12
CA ALA A 690 9.20 -7.14 -6.92
C ALA A 690 8.21 -8.31 -6.82
N SER A 691 8.70 -9.55 -6.89
CA SER A 691 7.87 -10.74 -6.75
C SER A 691 7.24 -10.84 -5.35
N ALA A 692 7.98 -10.50 -4.30
CA ALA A 692 7.48 -10.48 -2.93
C ALA A 692 6.42 -9.39 -2.72
N GLU A 693 6.58 -8.20 -3.34
CA GLU A 693 5.56 -7.16 -3.35
C GLU A 693 4.28 -7.62 -4.06
N GLU A 694 4.40 -8.24 -5.24
CA GLU A 694 3.28 -8.77 -6.02
C GLU A 694 2.52 -9.86 -5.25
N GLU A 695 3.22 -10.83 -4.68
CA GLU A 695 2.64 -11.88 -3.85
C GLU A 695 1.90 -11.27 -2.65
N ALA A 696 2.49 -10.27 -2.01
CA ALA A 696 1.85 -9.60 -0.89
C ALA A 696 0.61 -8.80 -1.33
N ALA A 697 0.62 -8.19 -2.53
CA ALA A 697 -0.54 -7.54 -3.15
C ALA A 697 -1.68 -8.54 -3.41
N GLN A 698 -1.35 -9.69 -4.00
CA GLN A 698 -2.31 -10.77 -4.25
C GLN A 698 -2.88 -11.34 -2.95
N ALA A 699 -2.01 -11.57 -1.96
CA ALA A 699 -2.43 -11.99 -0.63
C ALA A 699 -3.44 -10.99 -0.07
N ARG A 700 -3.18 -9.67 -0.19
CA ARG A 700 -4.11 -8.61 0.25
C ARG A 700 -5.48 -8.68 -0.42
N ALA A 701 -5.57 -9.05 -1.69
CA ALA A 701 -6.87 -9.20 -2.33
C ALA A 701 -7.68 -10.41 -1.80
N ALA A 702 -7.01 -11.46 -1.33
CA ALA A 702 -7.65 -12.73 -0.95
C ALA A 702 -8.35 -12.76 0.43
N VAL A 703 -8.23 -11.70 1.25
CA VAL A 703 -8.89 -11.56 2.58
C VAL A 703 -9.66 -10.27 2.59
#